data_AF-A0AB37MVC2-F1
#
_entry.id   AF-A0AB37MVC2-F1
#
_cell.length_a   1.000
_cell.length_b   1.000
_cell.length_c   1.000
_cell.angle_alpha   90.00
_cell.angle_beta   90.00
_cell.angle_gamma   90.00
#
_symmetry.space_group_name_H-M   'P 1'
#
loop_
_entity.id
_entity.type
_entity.pdbx_description
1 polymer ?
#
loop_
_entity_poly.entity_id
_entity_poly.type
_entity_poly.pdbx_seq_one_letter_code
_entity_poly.pdbx_strand_id
1 'polypeptide(L)'
;MRKTLLFLYLLSLGSIAAYGQTRLTQDPKLERQLHESGLIHQPLPLDIENSFETNGWKKEVLQSAPLTRSAGTEGWSHSGAGSMSFSTEKTVSGKGSIKLQFPTFTGKRATGSPSDPDYATYGNSSVTYHLDGANLEKYNRIVFSIYPDCDGARIVNMNLTFRNADTPAKKGYNQPSGSHLINLINKEWNQCFLEIDEYQRDKVMSITFSTALKGKDRTTGDSAIYYLDNLQLQTVKAPEKVSGWIPADGKISYSTTGYAVNHPKTALINTNLTIDAGKRFQLLTPTGEIAYEGDIRKEKTTLGEFGLIDFTSFNNPGEYQLKVGTSLTPTFRIGERLWEDSQWKVLNFIFCQRCGHPVPGKHSTCHVDLMSRHDGRSISYSGGWHDAGDLSQQTLQTGDVTFALLEAYNKQRNINPALAARLREEAEWGVEFILKNRYGDGYRASSMGLLIWQDGVFNTLDDISSVRVQNMAFDNFLYAGYEAYASMTLDNDPMLQEYLLRVAEEDFAFAMEKFKKDSFDQFVQPYEHSYNTSKSQYMATISWSASQLYKLTGKPSYADIAAEYIRYTLDCQRTEPLKDKDGTRGFFYRDKSRKSIVHYIHQSREQVYMQAMVMLCETQKEHPDYPKWVNSIQLYGEYLKGMMKYTHPYGMIPSGVYHAEEYKDTTNFYALHLFPPANAKELYTEQIKRGVQLDKEHYMKRFPVWFNIFNGNTAIHLSNGKSAAICGNFLKDKELLNIGLEQLYWTVGKNPFGQSLIYGEGHNYPQLNTFSSGEMTGEMPVGIRTLGNDDVPYWPQTNNACYKEVWITSAGKWLSLIAEY
;
A
#
# COMPACT_ATOMS: atom_id res chain seq x y z
N MET A 1 24.31 -44.36 -41.31
CA MET A 1 23.36 -43.23 -41.22
C MET A 1 22.26 -43.40 -40.18
N ARG A 2 21.46 -44.49 -40.18
CA ARG A 2 20.34 -44.65 -39.21
C ARG A 2 20.73 -44.62 -37.72
N LYS A 3 21.86 -45.23 -37.33
CA LYS A 3 22.33 -45.20 -35.92
C LYS A 3 22.83 -43.80 -35.49
N THR A 4 23.45 -43.05 -36.40
CA THR A 4 23.96 -41.70 -36.14
C THR A 4 22.82 -40.69 -36.00
N LEU A 5 21.75 -40.80 -36.80
CA LEU A 5 20.54 -39.98 -36.65
C LEU A 5 19.80 -40.26 -35.35
N LEU A 6 19.71 -41.53 -34.91
CA LEU A 6 19.06 -41.87 -33.64
C LEU A 6 19.84 -41.32 -32.43
N PHE A 7 21.17 -41.33 -32.51
CA PHE A 7 22.04 -40.76 -31.47
C PHE A 7 21.95 -39.23 -31.43
N LEU A 8 21.89 -38.55 -32.59
CA LEU A 8 21.65 -37.10 -32.68
C LEU A 8 20.25 -36.71 -32.20
N TYR A 9 19.22 -37.53 -32.46
CA TYR A 9 17.84 -37.30 -32.00
C TYR A 9 17.70 -37.52 -30.48
N LEU A 10 18.42 -38.48 -29.90
CA LEU A 10 18.49 -38.70 -28.45
C LEU A 10 19.36 -37.64 -27.75
N LEU A 11 20.42 -37.14 -28.39
CA LEU A 11 21.19 -36.00 -27.91
C LEU A 11 20.38 -34.69 -28.01
N SER A 12 19.55 -34.49 -29.03
CA SER A 12 18.64 -33.35 -29.08
C SER A 12 17.54 -33.45 -28.03
N LEU A 13 17.00 -34.64 -27.77
CA LEU A 13 16.04 -34.85 -26.66
C LEU A 13 16.70 -34.68 -25.29
N GLY A 14 17.97 -35.08 -25.12
CA GLY A 14 18.75 -34.86 -23.90
C GLY A 14 19.15 -33.39 -23.69
N SER A 15 19.38 -32.65 -24.78
CA SER A 15 19.69 -31.21 -24.74
C SER A 15 18.45 -30.34 -24.56
N ILE A 16 17.29 -30.80 -25.07
CA ILE A 16 15.98 -30.14 -24.85
C ILE A 16 15.44 -30.48 -23.45
N ALA A 17 15.77 -31.66 -22.88
CA ALA A 17 15.42 -32.02 -21.51
C ALA A 17 16.34 -31.42 -20.43
N ALA A 18 17.53 -30.92 -20.80
CA ALA A 18 18.46 -30.27 -19.87
C ALA A 18 18.13 -28.78 -19.61
N TYR A 19 17.29 -28.16 -20.43
CA TYR A 19 16.49 -27.02 -20.00
C TYR A 19 15.20 -27.54 -19.36
N GLY A 20 15.32 -28.20 -18.20
CA GLY A 20 14.17 -28.32 -17.33
C GLY A 20 13.61 -26.91 -17.14
N GLN A 21 12.36 -26.67 -17.56
CA GLN A 21 11.70 -25.37 -17.45
C GLN A 21 12.00 -24.83 -16.06
N THR A 22 12.81 -23.78 -15.97
CA THR A 22 13.09 -23.13 -14.71
C THR A 22 11.76 -22.61 -14.22
N ARG A 23 11.21 -23.23 -13.17
CA ARG A 23 9.91 -22.80 -12.65
C ARG A 23 9.98 -21.34 -12.27
N LEU A 24 9.05 -20.56 -12.80
CA LEU A 24 9.01 -19.10 -12.62
C LEU A 24 8.48 -18.69 -11.25
N THR A 25 7.68 -19.57 -10.66
CA THR A 25 6.94 -19.39 -9.42
C THR A 25 6.65 -20.77 -8.80
N GLN A 26 6.26 -20.78 -7.53
CA GLN A 26 5.85 -22.01 -6.85
C GLN A 26 4.36 -22.34 -7.04
N ASP A 27 3.54 -21.37 -7.45
CA ASP A 27 2.11 -21.56 -7.77
C ASP A 27 1.90 -21.95 -9.26
N PRO A 28 1.41 -23.17 -9.55
CA PRO A 28 1.15 -23.62 -10.93
C PRO A 28 0.10 -22.79 -11.68
N LYS A 29 -0.86 -22.17 -10.98
CA LYS A 29 -1.87 -21.29 -11.58
C LYS A 29 -1.19 -20.00 -12.01
N LEU A 30 -0.42 -19.38 -11.12
CA LEU A 30 0.37 -18.19 -11.45
C LEU A 30 1.39 -18.49 -12.56
N GLU A 31 2.04 -19.64 -12.56
CA GLU A 31 3.03 -20.02 -13.59
C GLU A 31 2.40 -20.00 -15.00
N ARG A 32 1.20 -20.57 -15.13
CA ARG A 32 0.43 -20.54 -16.37
C ARG A 32 0.06 -19.11 -16.77
N GLN A 33 -0.44 -18.32 -15.83
CA GLN A 33 -0.83 -16.94 -16.07
C GLN A 33 0.37 -16.06 -16.46
N LEU A 34 1.55 -16.33 -15.90
CA LEU A 34 2.79 -15.67 -16.29
C LEU A 34 3.13 -16.00 -17.75
N HIS A 35 3.02 -17.25 -18.19
CA HIS A 35 3.22 -17.57 -19.60
C HIS A 35 2.19 -16.91 -20.52
N GLU A 36 0.90 -16.95 -20.15
CA GLU A 36 -0.21 -16.37 -20.93
C GLU A 36 -0.11 -14.85 -21.03
N SER A 37 0.36 -14.18 -19.98
CA SER A 37 0.58 -12.73 -19.95
C SER A 37 1.85 -12.26 -20.67
N GLY A 38 2.66 -13.20 -21.18
CA GLY A 38 3.99 -12.89 -21.71
C GLY A 38 4.96 -12.42 -20.62
N LEU A 39 4.84 -12.94 -19.39
CA LEU A 39 5.60 -12.58 -18.20
C LEU A 39 5.33 -11.13 -17.75
N ILE A 40 4.04 -10.76 -17.63
CA ILE A 40 3.57 -9.41 -17.22
C ILE A 40 3.70 -8.34 -18.31
N HIS A 41 3.49 -8.71 -19.57
CA HIS A 41 3.22 -7.76 -20.66
C HIS A 41 1.72 -7.56 -20.92
N GLN A 42 0.89 -8.33 -20.21
CA GLN A 42 -0.55 -8.15 -20.08
C GLN A 42 -0.94 -8.32 -18.62
N PRO A 43 -1.95 -7.60 -18.11
CA PRO A 43 -2.38 -7.74 -16.73
C PRO A 43 -2.74 -9.18 -16.38
N LEU A 44 -2.28 -9.65 -15.22
CA LEU A 44 -2.73 -10.92 -14.66
C LEU A 44 -4.24 -10.88 -14.43
N PRO A 45 -4.94 -12.00 -14.65
CA PRO A 45 -6.36 -12.09 -14.32
C PRO A 45 -6.57 -11.93 -12.81
N LEU A 46 -7.76 -11.46 -12.43
CA LEU A 46 -8.16 -11.38 -11.04
C LEU A 46 -8.43 -12.77 -10.48
N ASP A 47 -7.83 -13.10 -9.35
CA ASP A 47 -8.16 -14.30 -8.59
C ASP A 47 -9.18 -13.97 -7.50
N ILE A 48 -10.41 -14.44 -7.66
CA ILE A 48 -11.49 -14.21 -6.69
C ILE A 48 -11.72 -15.39 -5.75
N GLU A 49 -11.07 -16.54 -5.96
CA GLU A 49 -11.39 -17.81 -5.27
C GLU A 49 -11.26 -17.69 -3.75
N ASN A 50 -10.23 -16.97 -3.31
CA ASN A 50 -9.88 -16.76 -1.91
C ASN A 50 -10.20 -15.35 -1.40
N SER A 51 -10.93 -14.54 -2.17
CA SER A 51 -11.30 -13.18 -1.80
C SER A 51 -12.24 -13.12 -0.60
N PHE A 52 -12.25 -11.95 0.06
CA PHE A 52 -13.23 -11.63 1.11
C PHE A 52 -14.66 -11.78 0.60
N GLU A 53 -14.95 -11.30 -0.59
CA GLU A 53 -16.29 -11.29 -1.19
C GLU A 53 -16.78 -12.72 -1.46
N THR A 54 -15.95 -13.57 -2.06
CA THR A 54 -16.29 -15.00 -2.28
C THR A 54 -16.55 -15.72 -0.97
N ASN A 55 -15.77 -15.45 0.08
CA ASN A 55 -16.00 -16.03 1.39
C ASN A 55 -17.26 -15.47 2.08
N GLY A 56 -17.58 -14.19 1.86
CA GLY A 56 -18.78 -13.55 2.36
C GLY A 56 -20.07 -14.18 1.84
N TRP A 57 -20.08 -14.68 0.61
CA TRP A 57 -21.22 -15.42 0.03
C TRP A 57 -21.44 -16.80 0.63
N LYS A 58 -20.42 -17.41 1.26
CA LYS A 58 -20.53 -18.72 1.92
C LYS A 58 -21.17 -18.62 3.32
N LYS A 59 -21.33 -17.42 3.87
CA LYS A 59 -21.88 -17.20 5.21
C LYS A 59 -23.37 -17.56 5.26
N GLU A 60 -23.78 -18.24 6.32
CA GLU A 60 -25.18 -18.63 6.55
C GLU A 60 -26.09 -17.39 6.67
N VAL A 61 -27.09 -17.31 5.79
CA VAL A 61 -28.13 -16.26 5.82
C VAL A 61 -29.28 -16.75 6.68
N LEU A 62 -29.53 -16.06 7.79
CA LEU A 62 -30.59 -16.40 8.75
C LEU A 62 -31.96 -15.88 8.31
N GLN A 63 -31.98 -14.73 7.63
CA GLN A 63 -33.20 -14.14 7.07
C GLN A 63 -32.85 -13.16 5.94
N SER A 64 -33.81 -12.95 5.04
CA SER A 64 -33.75 -11.96 3.96
C SER A 64 -35.09 -11.24 3.81
N ALA A 65 -35.06 -9.97 3.41
CA ALA A 65 -36.24 -9.19 3.04
C ALA A 65 -35.93 -8.24 1.87
N PRO A 66 -36.88 -8.00 0.94
CA PRO A 66 -36.73 -6.95 -0.07
C PRO A 66 -36.56 -5.57 0.60
N LEU A 67 -35.68 -4.74 0.04
CA LEU A 67 -35.46 -3.39 0.53
C LEU A 67 -36.44 -2.38 -0.10
N THR A 68 -36.75 -2.55 -1.39
CA THR A 68 -37.63 -1.65 -2.14
C THR A 68 -39.10 -1.96 -1.89
N ARG A 69 -39.93 -0.92 -1.71
CA ARG A 69 -41.39 -1.04 -1.48
C ARG A 69 -42.14 -1.54 -2.73
N SER A 70 -41.72 -1.10 -3.90
CA SER A 70 -42.27 -1.51 -5.19
C SER A 70 -41.14 -1.75 -6.20
N ALA A 71 -41.49 -2.29 -7.37
CA ALA A 71 -40.53 -2.50 -8.45
C ALA A 71 -40.22 -1.22 -9.24
N GLY A 72 -41.01 -0.13 -9.06
CA GLY A 72 -40.88 1.11 -9.84
C GLY A 72 -39.91 2.13 -9.21
N THR A 73 -40.02 3.38 -9.64
CA THR A 73 -39.21 4.51 -9.13
C THR A 73 -39.69 5.08 -7.79
N GLU A 74 -40.69 4.46 -7.17
CA GLU A 74 -41.23 4.93 -5.89
C GLU A 74 -40.16 4.83 -4.78
N GLY A 75 -39.98 5.92 -4.02
CA GLY A 75 -38.93 6.02 -3.00
C GLY A 75 -37.54 6.33 -3.55
N TRP A 76 -37.38 6.45 -4.87
CA TRP A 76 -36.11 6.82 -5.50
C TRP A 76 -36.07 8.30 -5.90
N SER A 77 -34.87 8.87 -5.92
CA SER A 77 -34.59 10.21 -6.46
C SER A 77 -33.25 10.21 -7.21
N HIS A 78 -33.10 11.13 -8.16
CA HIS A 78 -31.86 11.35 -8.92
C HIS A 78 -31.24 12.70 -8.56
N SER A 79 -29.91 12.76 -8.62
CA SER A 79 -29.14 14.01 -8.49
C SER A 79 -27.91 13.97 -9.39
N GLY A 80 -27.43 15.15 -9.78
CA GLY A 80 -26.27 15.31 -10.66
C GLY A 80 -26.59 15.19 -12.15
N ALA A 81 -25.60 14.83 -12.95
CA ALA A 81 -25.74 14.71 -14.39
C ALA A 81 -26.58 13.48 -14.79
N GLY A 82 -27.22 13.55 -15.97
CA GLY A 82 -27.99 12.43 -16.51
C GLY A 82 -29.42 12.35 -15.96
N SER A 83 -29.95 11.13 -15.89
CA SER A 83 -31.33 10.85 -15.49
C SER A 83 -31.49 9.45 -14.89
N MET A 84 -32.55 9.27 -14.11
CA MET A 84 -33.02 7.98 -13.61
C MET A 84 -34.36 7.61 -14.25
N SER A 85 -34.55 6.33 -14.58
CA SER A 85 -35.84 5.79 -15.02
C SER A 85 -36.04 4.36 -14.54
N PHE A 86 -37.28 3.86 -14.59
CA PHE A 86 -37.55 2.43 -14.47
C PHE A 86 -37.32 1.74 -15.83
N SER A 87 -36.80 0.52 -15.84
CA SER A 87 -36.57 -0.27 -17.06
C SER A 87 -36.87 -1.75 -16.85
N THR A 88 -37.35 -2.41 -17.91
CA THR A 88 -37.51 -3.88 -18.00
C THR A 88 -36.50 -4.51 -18.95
N GLU A 89 -35.59 -3.72 -19.53
CA GLU A 89 -34.62 -4.15 -20.55
C GLU A 89 -33.57 -5.14 -20.00
N LYS A 90 -33.04 -4.83 -18.82
CA LYS A 90 -32.12 -5.68 -18.05
C LYS A 90 -32.74 -5.88 -16.69
N THR A 91 -33.00 -7.13 -16.30
CA THR A 91 -33.55 -7.50 -15.00
C THR A 91 -33.09 -8.91 -14.63
N VAL A 92 -32.64 -9.11 -13.40
CA VAL A 92 -32.33 -10.44 -12.84
C VAL A 92 -33.47 -10.95 -11.97
N SER A 93 -34.25 -10.05 -11.38
CA SER A 93 -35.39 -10.41 -10.52
C SER A 93 -36.67 -10.73 -11.31
N GLY A 94 -36.72 -10.35 -12.58
CA GLY A 94 -37.93 -10.36 -13.41
C GLY A 94 -38.92 -9.24 -13.10
N LYS A 95 -38.64 -8.39 -12.09
CA LYS A 95 -39.53 -7.29 -11.66
C LYS A 95 -39.19 -5.95 -12.31
N GLY A 96 -37.98 -5.81 -12.85
CA GLY A 96 -37.46 -4.61 -13.50
C GLY A 96 -36.31 -4.00 -12.69
N SER A 97 -35.71 -2.93 -13.20
CA SER A 97 -34.51 -2.32 -12.63
C SER A 97 -34.59 -0.79 -12.65
N ILE A 98 -33.86 -0.16 -11.73
CA ILE A 98 -33.61 1.28 -11.77
C ILE A 98 -32.45 1.52 -12.74
N LYS A 99 -32.73 2.22 -13.83
CA LYS A 99 -31.74 2.64 -14.83
C LYS A 99 -31.22 4.01 -14.46
N LEU A 100 -29.90 4.13 -14.28
CA LEU A 100 -29.17 5.38 -14.20
C LEU A 100 -28.39 5.58 -15.50
N GLN A 101 -28.62 6.68 -16.20
CA GLN A 101 -27.93 7.02 -17.44
C GLN A 101 -27.35 8.43 -17.37
N PHE A 102 -26.08 8.61 -17.70
CA PHE A 102 -25.39 9.89 -17.64
C PHE A 102 -24.30 10.01 -18.72
N PRO A 103 -23.92 11.24 -19.12
CA PRO A 103 -22.85 11.43 -20.09
C PRO A 103 -21.47 11.21 -19.45
N THR A 104 -20.48 10.76 -20.21
CA THR A 104 -19.10 10.61 -19.70
C THR A 104 -18.37 11.96 -19.62
N PHE A 105 -18.79 12.93 -20.42
CA PHE A 105 -18.29 14.30 -20.49
C PHE A 105 -19.45 15.31 -20.58
N THR A 106 -19.34 16.45 -19.91
CA THR A 106 -20.44 17.43 -19.79
C THR A 106 -20.39 18.57 -20.82
N GLY A 107 -19.45 18.55 -21.76
CA GLY A 107 -19.26 19.66 -22.71
C GLY A 107 -18.41 20.81 -22.17
N LYS A 108 -17.89 20.70 -20.93
CA LYS A 108 -17.12 21.73 -20.24
C LYS A 108 -15.88 21.12 -19.58
N ARG A 109 -14.79 21.87 -19.50
CA ARG A 109 -13.59 21.48 -18.73
C ARG A 109 -13.98 21.15 -17.28
N ALA A 110 -13.42 20.09 -16.73
CA ALA A 110 -13.53 19.79 -15.30
C ALA A 110 -12.81 20.89 -14.49
N THR A 111 -13.42 21.40 -13.43
CA THR A 111 -12.82 22.47 -12.62
C THR A 111 -12.94 22.16 -11.14
N GLY A 112 -11.79 22.07 -10.50
CA GLY A 112 -11.63 21.75 -9.08
C GLY A 112 -11.73 22.99 -8.21
N SER A 113 -11.13 22.91 -7.03
CA SER A 113 -11.06 24.05 -6.12
C SER A 113 -10.16 25.16 -6.69
N PRO A 114 -10.33 26.44 -6.30
CA PRO A 114 -9.42 27.50 -6.73
C PRO A 114 -7.94 27.25 -6.40
N SER A 115 -7.66 26.47 -5.34
CA SER A 115 -6.29 26.08 -4.94
C SER A 115 -5.70 24.91 -5.73
N ASP A 116 -6.55 24.13 -6.39
CA ASP A 116 -6.14 23.00 -7.24
C ASP A 116 -7.21 22.77 -8.33
N PRO A 117 -7.22 23.60 -9.39
CA PRO A 117 -8.31 23.65 -10.37
C PRO A 117 -8.32 22.44 -11.32
N ASP A 118 -7.18 21.75 -11.47
CA ASP A 118 -7.07 20.59 -12.37
C ASP A 118 -7.36 19.26 -11.65
N TYR A 119 -7.29 19.22 -10.31
CA TYR A 119 -7.77 18.10 -9.50
C TYR A 119 -9.31 18.09 -9.43
N ALA A 120 -9.95 17.60 -10.50
CA ALA A 120 -11.38 17.76 -10.71
C ALA A 120 -12.01 16.58 -11.45
N THR A 121 -13.33 16.41 -11.33
CA THR A 121 -14.13 15.53 -12.21
C THR A 121 -15.10 16.38 -13.03
N TYR A 122 -15.70 15.81 -14.08
CA TYR A 122 -16.73 16.51 -14.88
C TYR A 122 -18.08 16.64 -14.18
N GLY A 123 -18.21 16.09 -12.98
CA GLY A 123 -19.43 16.06 -12.18
C GLY A 123 -19.65 14.69 -11.54
N ASN A 124 -20.84 14.51 -10.99
CA ASN A 124 -21.30 13.24 -10.42
C ASN A 124 -22.70 12.91 -10.92
N SER A 125 -23.08 11.65 -10.83
CA SER A 125 -24.46 11.17 -11.05
C SER A 125 -24.82 10.20 -9.92
N SER A 126 -26.03 10.31 -9.39
CA SER A 126 -26.49 9.42 -8.32
C SER A 126 -27.97 9.11 -8.36
N VAL A 127 -28.32 7.95 -7.80
CA VAL A 127 -29.68 7.56 -7.45
C VAL A 127 -29.75 7.19 -5.98
N THR A 128 -30.75 7.70 -5.28
CA THR A 128 -30.92 7.54 -3.84
C THR A 128 -32.26 6.91 -3.54
N TYR A 129 -32.27 5.82 -2.79
CA TYR A 129 -33.46 5.23 -2.19
C TYR A 129 -33.65 5.75 -0.76
N HIS A 130 -34.82 6.32 -0.49
CA HIS A 130 -35.16 6.92 0.80
C HIS A 130 -35.81 5.91 1.75
N LEU A 131 -35.26 5.85 2.96
CA LEU A 131 -35.72 4.97 4.04
C LEU A 131 -36.40 5.76 5.17
N ASP A 132 -36.36 7.09 5.14
CA ASP A 132 -37.12 8.01 6.00
C ASP A 132 -36.99 7.74 7.51
N GLY A 133 -35.83 7.25 7.95
CA GLY A 133 -35.55 6.94 9.35
C GLY A 133 -35.94 5.52 9.77
N ALA A 134 -36.00 4.57 8.85
CA ALA A 134 -36.27 3.17 9.15
C ALA A 134 -35.23 2.57 10.12
N ASN A 135 -35.70 1.77 11.09
CA ASN A 135 -34.82 0.97 11.94
C ASN A 135 -34.46 -0.34 11.22
N LEU A 136 -33.17 -0.51 10.92
CA LEU A 136 -32.60 -1.69 10.27
C LEU A 136 -31.67 -2.49 11.20
N GLU A 137 -31.71 -2.30 12.52
CA GLU A 137 -30.86 -3.03 13.49
C GLU A 137 -31.02 -4.56 13.39
N LYS A 138 -32.18 -5.02 12.90
CA LYS A 138 -32.47 -6.43 12.61
C LYS A 138 -31.56 -7.04 11.52
N TYR A 139 -31.01 -6.21 10.63
CA TYR A 139 -30.22 -6.64 9.47
C TYR A 139 -28.76 -6.19 9.62
N ASN A 140 -27.83 -6.94 9.01
CA ASN A 140 -26.41 -6.63 9.05
C ASN A 140 -25.73 -6.74 7.67
N ARG A 141 -26.50 -6.94 6.60
CA ARG A 141 -26.01 -6.98 5.22
C ARG A 141 -27.02 -6.40 4.24
N ILE A 142 -26.52 -5.62 3.27
CA ILE A 142 -27.25 -5.19 2.07
C ILE A 142 -26.77 -6.07 0.91
N VAL A 143 -27.69 -6.57 0.09
CA VAL A 143 -27.40 -7.32 -1.14
C VAL A 143 -28.08 -6.66 -2.32
N PHE A 144 -27.43 -6.61 -3.47
CA PHE A 144 -28.02 -6.09 -4.71
C PHE A 144 -27.33 -6.62 -5.95
N SER A 145 -27.97 -6.42 -7.09
CA SER A 145 -27.41 -6.73 -8.40
C SER A 145 -27.24 -5.45 -9.21
N ILE A 146 -26.12 -5.32 -9.91
CA ILE A 146 -25.85 -4.17 -10.78
C ILE A 146 -25.29 -4.62 -12.13
N TYR A 147 -25.81 -4.06 -13.21
CA TYR A 147 -25.33 -4.29 -14.57
C TYR A 147 -24.83 -2.96 -15.16
N PRO A 148 -23.51 -2.75 -15.28
CA PRO A 148 -22.96 -1.65 -16.06
C PRO A 148 -23.13 -1.96 -17.55
N ASP A 149 -23.68 -1.00 -18.30
CA ASP A 149 -23.84 -1.08 -19.75
C ASP A 149 -23.13 0.10 -20.41
N CYS A 150 -21.83 0.22 -20.14
CA CYS A 150 -21.01 1.36 -20.55
C CYS A 150 -20.26 1.02 -21.84
N ASP A 151 -20.42 1.79 -22.92
CA ASP A 151 -19.77 1.45 -24.18
C ASP A 151 -18.25 1.67 -24.12
N GLY A 152 -17.50 0.62 -24.46
CA GLY A 152 -16.03 0.62 -24.53
C GLY A 152 -15.28 1.00 -23.25
N ALA A 153 -15.98 1.20 -22.13
CA ALA A 153 -15.40 1.44 -20.81
C ALA A 153 -14.81 0.12 -20.27
N ARG A 154 -13.53 0.16 -19.90
CA ARG A 154 -12.83 -0.99 -19.32
C ARG A 154 -12.94 -1.02 -17.81
N ILE A 155 -12.93 0.16 -17.19
CA ILE A 155 -13.05 0.33 -15.74
C ILE A 155 -14.41 0.94 -15.43
N VAL A 156 -15.20 0.23 -14.62
CA VAL A 156 -16.51 0.68 -14.14
C VAL A 156 -16.61 0.39 -12.65
N ASN A 157 -17.13 1.36 -11.90
CA ASN A 157 -17.35 1.24 -10.46
C ASN A 157 -18.60 2.01 -10.03
N MET A 158 -19.06 1.71 -8.82
CA MET A 158 -20.19 2.37 -8.18
C MET A 158 -19.90 2.56 -6.69
N ASN A 159 -20.13 3.75 -6.16
CA ASN A 159 -20.12 3.98 -4.72
C ASN A 159 -21.51 3.71 -4.15
N LEU A 160 -21.58 2.86 -3.12
CA LEU A 160 -22.75 2.71 -2.26
C LEU A 160 -22.52 3.49 -0.96
N THR A 161 -23.35 4.51 -0.73
CA THR A 161 -23.35 5.29 0.51
C THR A 161 -24.53 4.90 1.39
N PHE A 162 -24.24 4.43 2.59
CA PHE A 162 -25.20 4.16 3.65
C PHE A 162 -25.27 5.35 4.60
N ARG A 163 -26.48 5.90 4.80
CA ARG A 163 -26.68 7.08 5.65
C ARG A 163 -27.67 6.80 6.78
N ASN A 164 -27.20 6.81 8.02
CA ASN A 164 -28.03 6.90 9.21
C ASN A 164 -28.19 8.36 9.63
N ALA A 165 -29.20 8.68 10.43
CA ALA A 165 -29.35 10.01 11.00
C ALA A 165 -28.14 10.37 11.87
N ASP A 166 -27.80 11.67 11.90
CA ASP A 166 -26.70 12.22 12.70
C ASP A 166 -27.07 12.21 14.20
N THR A 167 -27.08 11.01 14.79
CA THR A 167 -27.25 10.78 16.22
C THR A 167 -25.89 10.43 16.83
N PRO A 168 -25.66 10.75 18.12
CA PRO A 168 -24.45 10.31 18.81
C PRO A 168 -24.29 8.79 18.71
N ALA A 169 -23.09 8.32 18.40
CA ALA A 169 -22.80 6.89 18.24
C ALA A 169 -23.18 6.11 19.50
N LYS A 170 -24.04 5.09 19.36
CA LYS A 170 -24.39 4.15 20.42
C LYS A 170 -23.19 3.27 20.80
N LYS A 171 -23.07 2.91 22.08
CA LYS A 171 -22.04 1.97 22.56
C LYS A 171 -22.13 0.64 21.79
N GLY A 172 -21.02 0.22 21.19
CA GLY A 172 -20.93 -1.02 20.40
C GLY A 172 -21.02 -0.84 18.88
N TYR A 173 -21.33 0.36 18.39
CA TYR A 173 -21.32 0.71 16.97
C TYR A 173 -20.16 1.65 16.62
N ASN A 174 -19.70 1.59 15.37
CA ASN A 174 -18.75 2.55 14.80
C ASN A 174 -19.51 3.78 14.23
N GLN A 175 -18.87 4.53 13.33
CA GLN A 175 -19.48 5.68 12.64
C GLN A 175 -20.86 5.32 12.04
N PRO A 176 -21.87 6.21 12.13
CA PRO A 176 -23.25 5.88 11.76
C PRO A 176 -23.48 5.79 10.24
N SER A 177 -22.56 6.28 9.42
CA SER A 177 -22.68 6.34 7.97
C SER A 177 -21.33 6.04 7.30
N GLY A 178 -21.36 5.56 6.05
CA GLY A 178 -20.15 5.25 5.29
C GLY A 178 -20.41 5.11 3.79
N SER A 179 -19.34 5.19 3.00
CA SER A 179 -19.37 4.98 1.55
C SER A 179 -18.37 3.91 1.15
N HIS A 180 -18.81 2.99 0.29
CA HIS A 180 -18.04 1.84 -0.18
C HIS A 180 -17.98 1.86 -1.71
N LEU A 181 -16.78 2.03 -2.26
CA LEU A 181 -16.52 1.83 -3.68
C LEU A 181 -16.54 0.33 -4.01
N ILE A 182 -17.26 -0.01 -5.08
CA ILE A 182 -17.40 -1.36 -5.59
C ILE A 182 -16.87 -1.39 -7.02
N ASN A 183 -15.88 -2.24 -7.27
CA ASN A 183 -15.37 -2.48 -8.61
C ASN A 183 -16.27 -3.50 -9.32
N LEU A 184 -16.59 -3.22 -10.59
CA LEU A 184 -17.60 -3.96 -11.35
C LEU A 184 -17.02 -4.46 -12.67
N ILE A 185 -17.63 -5.52 -13.19
CA ILE A 185 -17.38 -6.04 -14.53
C ILE A 185 -18.43 -5.44 -15.47
N ASN A 186 -17.99 -4.75 -16.52
CA ASN A 186 -18.86 -4.13 -17.50
C ASN A 186 -19.58 -5.19 -18.36
N LYS A 187 -20.80 -4.87 -18.82
CA LYS A 187 -21.67 -5.74 -19.65
C LYS A 187 -22.06 -7.08 -19.01
N GLU A 188 -21.94 -7.22 -17.69
CA GLU A 188 -22.35 -8.41 -16.93
C GLU A 188 -23.09 -8.05 -15.63
N TRP A 189 -23.88 -9.00 -15.10
CA TRP A 189 -24.53 -8.83 -13.81
C TRP A 189 -23.53 -9.08 -12.69
N ASN A 190 -23.30 -8.06 -11.88
CA ASN A 190 -22.48 -8.13 -10.69
C ASN A 190 -23.40 -8.34 -9.48
N GLN A 191 -23.16 -9.41 -8.72
CA GLN A 191 -23.81 -9.64 -7.43
C GLN A 191 -22.95 -9.02 -6.34
N CYS A 192 -23.52 -8.06 -5.61
CA CYS A 192 -22.79 -7.25 -4.63
C CYS A 192 -23.42 -7.38 -3.25
N PHE A 193 -22.59 -7.28 -2.21
CA PHE A 193 -23.07 -7.12 -0.85
C PHE A 193 -22.18 -6.15 -0.06
N LEU A 194 -22.78 -5.51 0.94
CA LEU A 194 -22.06 -4.76 1.96
C LEU A 194 -22.53 -5.23 3.34
N GLU A 195 -21.62 -5.76 4.14
CA GLU A 195 -21.87 -6.00 5.56
C GLU A 195 -21.86 -4.65 6.28
N ILE A 196 -23.00 -4.31 6.87
CA ILE A 196 -23.27 -3.03 7.53
C ILE A 196 -23.29 -3.18 9.06
N ASP A 197 -22.84 -4.31 9.59
CA ASP A 197 -22.90 -4.64 11.03
C ASP A 197 -22.22 -3.60 11.92
N GLU A 198 -21.17 -2.96 11.38
CA GLU A 198 -20.43 -1.92 12.09
C GLU A 198 -21.18 -0.60 12.25
N TYR A 199 -22.10 -0.27 11.34
CA TYR A 199 -22.78 1.02 11.34
C TYR A 199 -23.88 1.03 12.38
N GLN A 200 -24.18 2.19 12.97
CA GLN A 200 -25.44 2.36 13.67
C GLN A 200 -26.60 2.37 12.65
N ARG A 201 -27.64 1.57 12.89
CA ARG A 201 -28.74 1.30 11.92
C ARG A 201 -30.12 1.55 12.48
N ASP A 202 -30.24 2.36 13.52
CA ASP A 202 -31.50 2.58 14.23
C ASP A 202 -32.43 3.59 13.56
N LYS A 203 -31.87 4.47 12.72
CA LYS A 203 -32.60 5.53 12.03
C LYS A 203 -31.97 5.79 10.66
N VAL A 204 -32.08 4.80 9.78
CA VAL A 204 -31.49 4.83 8.44
C VAL A 204 -32.28 5.76 7.54
N MET A 205 -31.59 6.74 6.97
CA MET A 205 -32.19 7.79 6.15
C MET A 205 -32.24 7.40 4.68
N SER A 206 -31.14 6.86 4.15
CA SER A 206 -31.05 6.58 2.71
C SER A 206 -29.91 5.63 2.34
N ILE A 207 -30.05 4.98 1.19
CA ILE A 207 -28.97 4.29 0.48
C ILE A 207 -28.79 4.97 -0.88
N THR A 208 -27.57 5.42 -1.19
CA THR A 208 -27.26 6.12 -2.44
C THR A 208 -26.26 5.32 -3.27
N PHE A 209 -26.54 5.18 -4.56
CA PHE A 209 -25.61 4.69 -5.56
C PHE A 209 -25.11 5.88 -6.36
N SER A 210 -23.80 6.13 -6.36
CA SER A 210 -23.21 7.29 -7.00
C SER A 210 -21.92 6.97 -7.76
N THR A 211 -21.64 7.76 -8.78
CA THR A 211 -20.43 7.65 -9.58
C THR A 211 -19.99 9.03 -10.08
N ALA A 212 -18.69 9.18 -10.28
CA ALA A 212 -18.08 10.41 -10.78
C ALA A 212 -17.88 10.32 -12.30
N LEU A 213 -18.11 11.45 -12.99
CA LEU A 213 -17.88 11.57 -14.43
C LEU A 213 -16.40 11.89 -14.65
N LYS A 214 -15.63 10.89 -15.12
CA LYS A 214 -14.16 10.96 -15.22
C LYS A 214 -13.66 11.23 -16.64
N GLY A 215 -14.55 11.60 -17.56
CA GLY A 215 -14.19 11.76 -18.96
C GLY A 215 -14.13 10.43 -19.67
N LYS A 216 -13.40 10.40 -20.78
CA LYS A 216 -13.27 9.22 -21.63
C LYS A 216 -11.82 8.98 -22.01
N ASP A 217 -11.41 7.72 -21.90
CA ASP A 217 -10.29 7.20 -22.67
C ASP A 217 -10.75 6.93 -24.12
N ARG A 218 -9.82 6.64 -25.02
CA ARG A 218 -10.03 6.47 -26.46
C ARG A 218 -11.17 5.51 -26.85
N THR A 219 -11.45 4.49 -26.04
CA THR A 219 -12.52 3.52 -26.33
C THR A 219 -13.85 3.84 -25.64
N THR A 220 -13.85 4.72 -24.64
CA THR A 220 -15.04 4.98 -23.83
C THR A 220 -16.05 5.81 -24.62
N GLY A 221 -17.31 5.34 -24.64
CA GLY A 221 -18.42 6.02 -25.30
C GLY A 221 -18.85 7.30 -24.59
N ASP A 222 -19.79 8.03 -25.22
CA ASP A 222 -20.22 9.34 -24.71
C ASP A 222 -21.24 9.26 -23.56
N SER A 223 -21.72 8.06 -23.24
CA SER A 223 -22.64 7.83 -22.11
C SER A 223 -22.36 6.52 -21.37
N ALA A 224 -22.74 6.49 -20.11
CA ALA A 224 -22.67 5.34 -19.23
C ALA A 224 -24.07 5.04 -18.68
N ILE A 225 -24.38 3.74 -18.56
CA ILE A 225 -25.66 3.25 -18.09
C ILE A 225 -25.43 2.20 -17.01
N TYR A 226 -26.20 2.25 -15.93
CA TYR A 226 -26.21 1.25 -14.88
C TYR A 226 -27.64 0.83 -14.59
N TYR A 227 -27.86 -0.48 -14.49
CA TYR A 227 -29.13 -1.06 -14.05
C TYR A 227 -28.97 -1.64 -12.65
N LEU A 228 -29.76 -1.16 -11.69
CA LEU A 228 -29.81 -1.66 -10.31
C LEU A 228 -31.05 -2.51 -10.11
N ASP A 229 -30.87 -3.71 -9.58
CA ASP A 229 -31.94 -4.68 -9.32
C ASP A 229 -31.71 -5.41 -7.99
N ASN A 230 -32.74 -6.11 -7.53
CA ASN A 230 -32.68 -7.10 -6.46
C ASN A 230 -32.07 -6.59 -5.14
N LEU A 231 -32.40 -5.35 -4.76
CA LEU A 231 -31.93 -4.74 -3.53
C LEU A 231 -32.65 -5.38 -2.31
N GLN A 232 -31.88 -6.01 -1.43
CA GLN A 232 -32.34 -6.81 -0.29
C GLN A 232 -31.56 -6.47 0.99
N LEU A 233 -32.20 -6.70 2.13
CA LEU A 233 -31.58 -6.72 3.46
C LEU A 233 -31.47 -8.16 3.95
N GLN A 234 -30.33 -8.50 4.53
CA GLN A 234 -30.05 -9.82 5.08
C GLN A 234 -29.51 -9.74 6.50
N THR A 235 -29.69 -10.82 7.25
CA THR A 235 -28.93 -11.08 8.48
C THR A 235 -28.08 -12.32 8.27
N VAL A 236 -26.77 -12.14 8.31
CA VAL A 236 -25.81 -13.25 8.33
C VAL A 236 -25.37 -13.58 9.74
N LYS A 237 -25.13 -14.87 9.99
CA LYS A 237 -24.82 -15.40 11.32
C LYS A 237 -23.50 -14.88 11.91
N ALA A 238 -22.50 -14.67 11.06
CA ALA A 238 -21.14 -14.29 11.47
C ALA A 238 -20.62 -13.15 10.56
N PRO A 239 -21.08 -11.90 10.76
CA PRO A 239 -20.49 -10.76 10.06
C PRO A 239 -19.01 -10.61 10.40
N GLU A 240 -18.25 -9.97 9.53
CA GLU A 240 -16.81 -9.82 9.70
C GLU A 240 -16.49 -8.90 10.89
N LYS A 241 -15.48 -9.27 11.68
CA LYS A 241 -14.91 -8.38 12.68
C LYS A 241 -14.06 -7.31 12.00
N VAL A 242 -14.41 -6.04 12.21
CA VAL A 242 -13.77 -4.91 11.52
C VAL A 242 -12.80 -4.11 12.39
N SER A 243 -12.81 -4.29 13.72
CA SER A 243 -11.93 -3.56 14.63
C SER A 243 -11.47 -4.41 15.82
N GLY A 244 -10.39 -3.97 16.46
CA GLY A 244 -9.86 -4.62 17.67
C GLY A 244 -8.71 -5.58 17.39
N TRP A 245 -7.91 -5.85 18.42
CA TRP A 245 -6.74 -6.71 18.32
C TRP A 245 -7.05 -8.21 18.40
N ILE A 246 -8.16 -8.60 19.01
CA ILE A 246 -8.50 -10.01 19.21
C ILE A 246 -9.10 -10.58 17.90
N PRO A 247 -8.67 -11.76 17.40
CA PRO A 247 -9.31 -12.39 16.24
C PRO A 247 -10.80 -12.64 16.47
N ALA A 248 -11.56 -12.87 15.39
CA ALA A 248 -12.94 -13.36 15.49
C ALA A 248 -12.98 -14.81 16.03
N ASP A 249 -14.12 -15.22 16.60
CA ASP A 249 -14.29 -16.59 17.08
C ASP A 249 -14.20 -17.60 15.93
N GLY A 250 -13.47 -18.70 16.15
CA GLY A 250 -13.20 -19.71 15.12
C GLY A 250 -12.23 -19.27 14.01
N LYS A 251 -11.65 -18.06 14.11
CA LYS A 251 -10.67 -17.56 13.15
C LYS A 251 -9.25 -17.77 13.65
N ILE A 252 -8.41 -18.29 12.76
CA ILE A 252 -6.96 -18.40 12.95
C ILE A 252 -6.33 -17.23 12.17
N SER A 253 -5.64 -16.33 12.86
CA SER A 253 -4.83 -15.25 12.24
C SER A 253 -3.40 -15.74 12.06
N TYR A 254 -2.96 -15.87 10.81
CA TYR A 254 -1.69 -16.47 10.41
C TYR A 254 -1.17 -15.79 9.13
N SER A 255 0.10 -15.98 8.79
CA SER A 255 0.63 -15.50 7.51
C SER A 255 0.04 -16.35 6.37
N THR A 256 -0.89 -15.78 5.60
CA THR A 256 -1.72 -16.55 4.66
C THR A 256 -0.98 -16.98 3.39
N THR A 257 0.11 -16.30 3.03
CA THR A 257 1.09 -16.77 2.02
C THR A 257 1.93 -17.92 2.58
N GLY A 258 2.38 -17.80 3.82
CA GLY A 258 3.20 -18.81 4.48
C GLY A 258 4.32 -18.25 5.37
N TYR A 259 5.28 -19.11 5.72
CA TYR A 259 6.37 -18.81 6.65
C TYR A 259 7.74 -19.21 6.10
N ALA A 260 8.75 -18.38 6.33
CA ALA A 260 10.13 -18.69 5.96
C ALA A 260 10.71 -19.79 6.86
N VAL A 261 11.54 -20.67 6.32
CA VAL A 261 12.30 -21.66 7.11
C VAL A 261 13.27 -20.96 8.06
N ASN A 262 13.60 -21.59 9.18
CA ASN A 262 14.54 -21.08 10.21
C ASN A 262 14.13 -19.77 10.92
N HIS A 263 12.96 -19.20 10.59
CA HIS A 263 12.38 -18.01 11.23
C HIS A 263 11.18 -18.36 12.11
N PRO A 264 10.75 -17.45 13.02
CA PRO A 264 9.54 -17.63 13.83
C PRO A 264 8.31 -17.95 12.98
N LYS A 265 7.48 -18.88 13.46
CA LYS A 265 6.22 -19.29 12.82
C LYS A 265 5.14 -19.37 13.87
N THR A 266 4.31 -18.33 13.91
CA THR A 266 3.24 -18.21 14.89
C THR A 266 1.92 -17.81 14.25
N ALA A 267 0.84 -18.29 14.85
CA ALA A 267 -0.53 -17.97 14.52
C ALA A 267 -1.33 -17.71 15.80
N LEU A 268 -2.46 -17.01 15.68
CA LEU A 268 -3.23 -16.50 16.81
C LEU A 268 -4.70 -16.87 16.69
N ILE A 269 -5.30 -17.20 17.82
CA ILE A 269 -6.74 -17.41 17.96
C ILE A 269 -7.28 -16.64 19.16
N ASN A 270 -8.59 -16.37 19.17
CA ASN A 270 -9.27 -15.86 20.37
C ASN A 270 -9.28 -16.91 21.50
N THR A 271 -9.08 -16.52 22.76
CA THR A 271 -9.11 -17.42 23.93
C THR A 271 -10.51 -17.68 24.48
N ASN A 272 -11.51 -16.88 24.13
CA ASN A 272 -12.90 -16.99 24.62
C ASN A 272 -13.67 -18.20 24.06
N LEU A 273 -12.96 -19.13 23.45
CA LEU A 273 -13.56 -20.27 22.82
C LEU A 273 -14.20 -21.21 23.85
N THR A 274 -15.51 -21.41 23.67
CA THR A 274 -16.23 -22.69 23.84
C THR A 274 -15.71 -23.76 22.86
N ILE A 275 -14.39 -23.84 22.69
CA ILE A 275 -13.75 -24.94 21.97
C ILE A 275 -13.51 -26.05 22.99
N ASP A 276 -14.35 -27.08 22.88
CA ASP A 276 -14.16 -28.40 23.47
C ASP A 276 -13.01 -29.19 22.77
N ALA A 277 -12.25 -28.54 21.87
CA ALA A 277 -11.05 -29.13 21.32
C ALA A 277 -9.91 -28.99 22.31
N GLY A 278 -9.24 -30.12 22.56
CA GLY A 278 -8.05 -30.19 23.39
C GLY A 278 -7.10 -29.03 23.09
N LYS A 279 -6.34 -28.63 24.11
CA LYS A 279 -5.42 -27.47 24.17
C LYS A 279 -4.27 -27.52 23.14
N ARG A 280 -4.50 -28.06 21.94
CA ARG A 280 -3.54 -28.45 20.92
C ARG A 280 -3.98 -27.97 19.54
N PHE A 281 -3.00 -27.78 18.68
CA PHE A 281 -3.19 -27.52 17.26
C PHE A 281 -2.48 -28.61 16.45
N GLN A 282 -2.88 -28.76 15.18
CA GLN A 282 -2.23 -29.67 14.23
C GLN A 282 -1.82 -28.88 12.99
N LEU A 283 -0.65 -29.20 12.46
CA LEU A 283 -0.22 -28.84 11.12
C LEU A 283 -0.44 -30.06 10.24
N LEU A 284 -1.30 -29.92 9.24
CA LEU A 284 -1.67 -30.99 8.32
C LEU A 284 -1.02 -30.78 6.95
N THR A 285 -0.64 -31.85 6.27
CA THR A 285 -0.37 -31.81 4.83
C THR A 285 -1.70 -31.64 4.06
N PRO A 286 -1.68 -31.29 2.76
CA PRO A 286 -2.91 -31.19 1.96
C PRO A 286 -3.67 -32.52 1.83
N THR A 287 -3.03 -33.66 2.08
CA THR A 287 -3.67 -34.98 2.13
C THR A 287 -4.35 -35.29 3.47
N GLY A 288 -4.23 -34.39 4.46
CA GLY A 288 -4.81 -34.53 5.79
C GLY A 288 -3.92 -35.26 6.81
N GLU A 289 -2.68 -35.60 6.45
CA GLU A 289 -1.73 -36.24 7.37
C GLU A 289 -1.18 -35.23 8.36
N ILE A 290 -1.02 -35.63 9.63
CA ILE A 290 -0.45 -34.75 10.67
C ILE A 290 1.06 -34.70 10.49
N ALA A 291 1.56 -33.54 10.05
CA ALA A 291 3.00 -33.28 9.93
C ALA A 291 3.61 -32.79 11.25
N TYR A 292 2.83 -32.07 12.07
CA TYR A 292 3.25 -31.55 13.37
C TYR A 292 2.04 -31.35 14.29
N GLU A 293 2.24 -31.44 15.59
CA GLU A 293 1.24 -31.09 16.59
C GLU A 293 1.91 -30.42 17.80
N GLY A 294 1.21 -29.47 18.41
CA GLY A 294 1.74 -28.70 19.53
C GLY A 294 0.62 -28.16 20.40
N ASP A 295 0.99 -27.60 21.55
CA ASP A 295 0.03 -27.02 22.50
C ASP A 295 -0.25 -25.55 22.16
N ILE A 296 -1.49 -25.13 22.37
CA ILE A 296 -1.91 -23.73 22.27
C ILE A 296 -1.61 -23.06 23.62
N ARG A 297 -0.72 -22.08 23.62
CA ARG A 297 -0.34 -21.34 24.83
C ARG A 297 -1.28 -20.16 25.03
N LYS A 298 -1.84 -20.00 26.23
CA LYS A 298 -2.55 -18.77 26.58
C LYS A 298 -1.54 -17.67 26.85
N GLU A 299 -1.72 -16.54 26.20
CA GLU A 299 -0.82 -15.41 26.31
C GLU A 299 -1.60 -14.12 26.60
N LYS A 300 -1.25 -13.46 27.70
CA LYS A 300 -1.86 -12.20 28.12
C LYS A 300 -0.88 -11.06 27.84
N THR A 301 -1.30 -10.13 26.99
CA THR A 301 -0.48 -8.99 26.56
C THR A 301 -1.21 -7.67 26.79
N THR A 302 -0.57 -6.55 26.42
CA THR A 302 -1.22 -5.24 26.44
C THR A 302 -2.35 -5.09 25.42
N LEU A 303 -2.49 -6.05 24.48
CA LEU A 303 -3.53 -6.08 23.46
C LEU A 303 -4.76 -6.92 23.88
N GLY A 304 -4.62 -7.74 24.92
CA GLY A 304 -5.66 -8.66 25.41
C GLY A 304 -5.12 -10.08 25.60
N GLU A 305 -6.00 -11.07 25.52
CA GLU A 305 -5.67 -12.48 25.73
C GLU A 305 -5.77 -13.27 24.42
N PHE A 306 -4.74 -14.06 24.11
CA PHE A 306 -4.58 -14.78 22.85
C PHE A 306 -4.26 -16.26 23.09
N GLY A 307 -4.74 -17.13 22.20
CA GLY A 307 -4.19 -18.46 22.03
C GLY A 307 -3.05 -18.39 21.02
N LEU A 308 -1.82 -18.51 21.50
CA LEU A 308 -0.62 -18.55 20.68
C LEU A 308 -0.36 -19.98 20.19
N ILE A 309 -0.37 -20.13 18.87
CA ILE A 309 0.07 -21.32 18.15
C ILE A 309 1.50 -21.04 17.71
N ASP A 310 2.46 -21.80 18.22
CA ASP A 310 3.88 -21.65 17.88
C ASP A 310 4.42 -22.99 17.35
N PHE A 311 4.77 -22.99 16.07
CA PHE A 311 5.36 -24.13 15.37
C PHE A 311 6.71 -23.75 14.77
N THR A 312 7.42 -22.81 15.40
CA THR A 312 8.74 -22.33 14.97
C THR A 312 9.77 -23.46 14.85
N SER A 313 9.65 -24.51 15.67
CA SER A 313 10.53 -25.68 15.65
C SER A 313 10.34 -26.56 14.42
N PHE A 314 9.22 -26.45 13.71
CA PHE A 314 8.94 -27.19 12.48
C PHE A 314 9.50 -26.43 11.27
N ASN A 315 10.46 -27.01 10.56
CA ASN A 315 11.17 -26.35 9.45
C ASN A 315 11.18 -27.14 8.13
N ASN A 316 10.38 -28.20 8.02
CA ASN A 316 10.30 -28.95 6.76
C ASN A 316 9.59 -28.08 5.71
N PRO A 317 10.22 -27.81 4.54
CA PRO A 317 9.55 -27.11 3.47
C PRO A 317 8.37 -27.92 2.91
N GLY A 318 7.29 -27.23 2.56
CA GLY A 318 6.09 -27.87 2.02
C GLY A 318 4.85 -27.00 2.12
N GLU A 319 3.72 -27.58 1.73
CA GLU A 319 2.39 -26.99 1.85
C GLU A 319 1.67 -27.57 3.06
N TYR A 320 0.99 -26.72 3.83
CA TYR A 320 0.37 -27.11 5.09
C TYR A 320 -0.93 -26.36 5.37
N GLN A 321 -1.73 -26.92 6.28
CA GLN A 321 -2.93 -26.31 6.85
C GLN A 321 -2.86 -26.34 8.38
N LEU A 322 -3.34 -25.29 9.05
CA LEU A 322 -3.48 -25.26 10.51
C LEU A 322 -4.88 -25.69 10.90
N LYS A 323 -4.97 -26.63 11.84
CA LYS A 323 -6.23 -27.12 12.41
C LYS A 323 -6.29 -26.89 13.92
N VAL A 324 -7.39 -26.28 14.37
CA VAL A 324 -7.75 -26.10 15.78
C VAL A 324 -9.22 -26.43 15.97
N GLY A 325 -9.52 -27.53 16.66
CA GLY A 325 -10.89 -28.03 16.76
C GLY A 325 -11.52 -28.27 15.40
N THR A 326 -12.61 -27.56 15.12
CA THR A 326 -13.31 -27.58 13.83
C THR A 326 -12.79 -26.55 12.82
N SER A 327 -11.93 -25.62 13.26
CA SER A 327 -11.35 -24.59 12.40
C SER A 327 -10.18 -25.17 11.62
N LEU A 328 -10.17 -24.96 10.31
CA LEU A 328 -9.11 -25.38 9.39
C LEU A 328 -8.77 -24.21 8.46
N THR A 329 -7.50 -23.89 8.34
CA THR A 329 -7.06 -22.84 7.39
C THR A 329 -7.03 -23.37 5.96
N PRO A 330 -7.11 -22.47 4.96
CA PRO A 330 -6.55 -22.74 3.65
C PRO A 330 -5.08 -23.15 3.71
N THR A 331 -4.58 -23.69 2.59
CA THR A 331 -3.19 -24.12 2.44
C THR A 331 -2.25 -22.92 2.41
N PHE A 332 -1.14 -22.99 3.14
CA PHE A 332 -0.05 -22.02 3.09
C PHE A 332 1.30 -22.75 3.00
N ARG A 333 2.37 -22.02 2.67
CA ARG A 333 3.70 -22.61 2.45
C ARG A 333 4.63 -22.44 3.65
N ILE A 334 5.56 -23.38 3.80
CA ILE A 334 6.80 -23.18 4.56
C ILE A 334 7.94 -23.38 3.57
N GLY A 335 8.82 -22.38 3.40
CA GLY A 335 9.87 -22.48 2.37
C GLY A 335 10.85 -21.32 2.34
N GLU A 336 11.87 -21.43 1.49
CA GLU A 336 12.93 -20.42 1.32
C GLU A 336 12.53 -19.33 0.32
N ARG A 337 11.86 -19.69 -0.78
CA ARG A 337 11.47 -18.77 -1.87
C ARG A 337 10.08 -18.18 -1.66
N LEU A 338 9.70 -17.89 -0.41
CA LEU A 338 8.32 -17.61 -0.01
C LEU A 338 7.66 -16.44 -0.76
N TRP A 339 8.44 -15.42 -1.11
CA TRP A 339 7.93 -14.14 -1.60
C TRP A 339 8.00 -13.94 -3.12
N GLU A 340 8.32 -14.98 -3.91
CA GLU A 340 8.43 -14.83 -5.36
C GLU A 340 7.09 -14.61 -6.04
N ASP A 341 6.07 -15.36 -5.62
CA ASP A 341 4.71 -15.26 -6.16
C ASP A 341 4.15 -13.84 -5.93
N SER A 342 4.36 -13.29 -4.73
CA SER A 342 3.92 -11.94 -4.40
C SER A 342 4.72 -10.86 -5.15
N GLN A 343 6.02 -11.06 -5.42
CA GLN A 343 6.80 -10.14 -6.25
C GLN A 343 6.24 -10.05 -7.68
N TRP A 344 5.89 -11.19 -8.31
CA TRP A 344 5.25 -11.19 -9.62
C TRP A 344 3.91 -10.46 -9.64
N LYS A 345 3.08 -10.68 -8.61
CA LYS A 345 1.77 -10.02 -8.49
C LYS A 345 1.92 -8.52 -8.24
N VAL A 346 2.78 -8.11 -7.32
CA VAL A 346 3.00 -6.68 -7.03
C VAL A 346 3.64 -5.97 -8.23
N LEU A 347 4.53 -6.63 -8.97
CA LEU A 347 5.04 -6.13 -10.25
C LEU A 347 3.93 -5.96 -11.30
N ASN A 348 2.95 -6.87 -11.35
CA ASN A 348 1.76 -6.71 -12.18
C ASN A 348 0.96 -5.46 -11.81
N PHE A 349 0.77 -5.18 -10.52
CA PHE A 349 0.10 -3.95 -10.08
C PHE A 349 0.85 -2.70 -10.55
N ILE A 350 2.17 -2.64 -10.36
CA ILE A 350 3.00 -1.52 -10.84
C ILE A 350 2.87 -1.36 -12.36
N PHE A 351 2.98 -2.46 -13.12
CA PHE A 351 2.79 -2.45 -14.57
C PHE A 351 1.41 -1.91 -14.99
N CYS A 352 0.34 -2.29 -14.27
CA CYS A 352 -1.01 -1.82 -14.56
C CYS A 352 -1.19 -0.32 -14.34
N GLN A 353 -0.30 0.32 -13.57
CA GLN A 353 -0.33 1.76 -13.28
C GLN A 353 0.52 2.58 -14.25
N ARG A 354 1.12 2.00 -15.30
CA ARG A 354 1.96 2.78 -16.25
C ARG A 354 1.15 3.91 -16.90
N CYS A 355 1.53 5.15 -16.67
CA CYS A 355 0.97 6.31 -17.36
C CYS A 355 1.62 6.48 -18.75
N GLY A 356 0.91 6.95 -19.78
CA GLY A 356 1.54 7.17 -21.10
C GLY A 356 1.84 5.89 -21.88
N HIS A 357 1.37 4.74 -21.38
CA HIS A 357 1.53 3.43 -21.99
C HIS A 357 0.16 2.77 -22.16
N PRO A 358 -0.12 2.09 -23.28
CA PRO A 358 -1.34 1.31 -23.41
C PRO A 358 -1.23 0.04 -22.57
N VAL A 359 -1.99 -0.07 -21.49
CA VAL A 359 -2.07 -1.28 -20.66
C VAL A 359 -3.22 -2.17 -21.18
N PRO A 360 -2.93 -3.36 -21.75
CA PRO A 360 -3.94 -4.23 -22.34
C PRO A 360 -5.09 -4.54 -21.37
N GLY A 361 -6.34 -4.39 -21.80
CA GLY A 361 -7.51 -4.64 -20.95
C GLY A 361 -7.79 -3.60 -19.86
N LYS A 362 -6.92 -2.61 -19.66
CA LYS A 362 -7.07 -1.57 -18.61
C LYS A 362 -7.34 -0.18 -19.17
N HIS A 363 -6.39 0.39 -19.91
CA HIS A 363 -6.54 1.72 -20.52
C HIS A 363 -5.65 1.85 -21.77
N SER A 364 -5.95 2.82 -22.63
CA SER A 364 -5.08 3.18 -23.75
C SER A 364 -3.95 4.12 -23.30
N THR A 365 -3.12 4.61 -24.22
CA THR A 365 -2.10 5.61 -23.91
C THR A 365 -2.79 6.87 -23.35
N CYS A 366 -2.60 7.13 -22.06
CA CYS A 366 -3.20 8.25 -21.35
C CYS A 366 -2.21 9.40 -21.14
N HIS A 367 -2.73 10.61 -20.89
CA HIS A 367 -1.99 11.74 -20.32
C HIS A 367 -0.77 12.24 -21.12
N VAL A 368 -0.76 12.02 -22.43
CA VAL A 368 0.30 12.52 -23.34
C VAL A 368 0.30 14.05 -23.49
N ASP A 369 -0.84 14.66 -23.19
CA ASP A 369 -1.19 16.08 -23.22
C ASP A 369 -1.03 16.78 -21.84
N LEU A 370 -0.36 16.12 -20.88
CA LEU A 370 0.16 16.77 -19.67
C LEU A 370 1.51 17.44 -19.94
N MET A 371 1.62 18.74 -19.69
CA MET A 371 2.83 19.50 -19.94
C MET A 371 3.29 20.29 -18.73
N SER A 372 4.58 20.20 -18.42
CA SER A 372 5.27 21.15 -17.55
C SER A 372 5.99 22.20 -18.38
N ARG A 373 6.23 23.38 -17.79
CA ARG A 373 6.97 24.48 -18.44
C ARG A 373 7.95 25.13 -17.49
N HIS A 374 9.17 25.37 -17.96
CA HIS A 374 10.21 26.10 -17.23
C HIS A 374 11.19 26.73 -18.23
N ASP A 375 11.53 28.00 -18.03
CA ASP A 375 12.47 28.77 -18.87
C ASP A 375 12.29 28.60 -20.39
N GLY A 376 11.05 28.74 -20.85
CA GLY A 376 10.70 28.64 -22.27
C GLY A 376 10.75 27.22 -22.86
N ARG A 377 11.12 26.22 -22.05
CA ARG A 377 11.10 24.80 -22.41
C ARG A 377 9.80 24.15 -21.91
N SER A 378 9.41 23.04 -22.53
CA SER A 378 8.26 22.25 -22.12
C SER A 378 8.62 20.77 -22.14
N ILE A 379 8.18 20.04 -21.12
CA ILE A 379 8.36 18.59 -21.01
C ILE A 379 6.98 17.95 -20.88
N SER A 380 6.70 16.94 -21.72
CA SER A 380 5.52 16.08 -21.54
C SER A 380 5.71 15.23 -20.29
N TYR A 381 4.74 15.32 -19.38
CA TYR A 381 4.75 14.63 -18.10
C TYR A 381 4.20 13.19 -18.16
N SER A 382 3.92 12.68 -19.37
CA SER A 382 3.51 11.29 -19.63
C SER A 382 4.59 10.27 -19.23
N GLY A 383 4.26 9.06 -18.79
CA GLY A 383 5.25 8.05 -18.37
C GLY A 383 5.23 7.80 -16.87
N GLY A 384 6.18 7.01 -16.34
CA GLY A 384 6.16 6.64 -14.93
C GLY A 384 4.88 5.88 -14.56
N TRP A 385 4.36 6.08 -13.35
CA TRP A 385 3.14 5.40 -12.89
C TRP A 385 2.15 6.37 -12.26
N HIS A 386 0.85 6.08 -12.43
CA HIS A 386 -0.20 6.64 -11.57
C HIS A 386 0.10 6.25 -10.11
N ASP A 387 0.02 7.23 -9.23
CA ASP A 387 0.48 7.13 -7.85
C ASP A 387 -0.41 6.19 -7.01
N ALA A 388 -1.72 6.29 -7.19
CA ALA A 388 -2.72 5.66 -6.34
C ALA A 388 -3.91 5.10 -7.13
N GLY A 389 -5.09 5.00 -6.49
CA GLY A 389 -6.34 4.65 -7.16
C GLY A 389 -6.89 5.76 -8.08
N ASP A 390 -6.31 6.96 -7.97
CA ASP A 390 -6.49 8.09 -8.86
C ASP A 390 -5.49 8.07 -10.03
N LEU A 391 -5.45 9.14 -10.83
CA LEU A 391 -4.57 9.24 -11.99
C LEU A 391 -3.38 10.19 -11.73
N SER A 392 -3.21 10.63 -10.49
CA SER A 392 -2.17 11.56 -10.07
C SER A 392 -0.78 10.95 -10.27
N GLN A 393 0.23 11.78 -10.44
CA GLN A 393 1.61 11.35 -10.71
C GLN A 393 2.61 12.22 -9.98
N GLN A 394 3.65 11.60 -9.40
CA GLN A 394 4.81 12.32 -8.83
C GLN A 394 6.14 11.70 -9.26
N THR A 395 7.08 12.54 -9.71
CA THR A 395 8.42 12.11 -10.13
C THR A 395 9.21 11.52 -8.97
N LEU A 396 9.10 12.09 -7.77
CA LEU A 396 9.82 11.57 -6.60
C LEU A 396 9.32 10.18 -6.22
N GLN A 397 8.00 9.96 -6.28
CA GLN A 397 7.41 8.66 -5.95
C GLN A 397 7.77 7.59 -6.97
N THR A 398 7.79 7.96 -8.26
CA THR A 398 8.35 7.12 -9.33
C THR A 398 9.81 6.78 -9.05
N GLY A 399 10.59 7.74 -8.56
CA GLY A 399 11.96 7.54 -8.05
C GLY A 399 12.08 6.48 -6.98
N ASP A 400 11.31 6.60 -5.90
CA ASP A 400 11.32 5.65 -4.78
C ASP A 400 10.96 4.23 -5.23
N VAL A 401 9.96 4.08 -6.11
CA VAL A 401 9.53 2.77 -6.63
C VAL A 401 10.58 2.19 -7.57
N THR A 402 11.21 3.02 -8.41
CA THR A 402 12.32 2.62 -9.29
C THR A 402 13.48 2.06 -8.48
N PHE A 403 13.87 2.75 -7.40
CA PHE A 403 14.91 2.27 -6.50
C PHE A 403 14.57 0.92 -5.88
N ALA A 404 13.33 0.74 -5.41
CA ALA A 404 12.87 -0.53 -4.86
C ALA A 404 12.85 -1.68 -5.89
N LEU A 405 12.47 -1.40 -7.14
CA LEU A 405 12.53 -2.37 -8.24
C LEU A 405 13.97 -2.80 -8.53
N LEU A 406 14.93 -1.87 -8.49
CA LEU A 406 16.36 -2.17 -8.65
C LEU A 406 16.92 -2.99 -7.48
N GLU A 407 16.49 -2.72 -6.24
CA GLU A 407 16.83 -3.56 -5.07
C GLU A 407 16.31 -5.00 -5.26
N ALA A 408 15.04 -5.15 -5.66
CA ALA A 408 14.45 -6.46 -5.93
C ALA A 408 15.14 -7.16 -7.11
N TYR A 409 15.47 -6.45 -8.19
CA TYR A 409 16.26 -6.97 -9.30
C TYR A 409 17.60 -7.53 -8.83
N ASN A 410 18.36 -6.74 -8.06
CA ASN A 410 19.66 -7.14 -7.54
C ASN A 410 19.57 -8.39 -6.67
N LYS A 411 18.47 -8.55 -5.93
CA LYS A 411 18.19 -9.75 -5.15
C LYS A 411 17.86 -10.96 -6.02
N GLN A 412 17.06 -10.78 -7.06
CA GLN A 412 16.53 -11.88 -7.88
C GLN A 412 17.47 -12.34 -9.01
N ARG A 413 18.43 -11.52 -9.46
CA ARG A 413 19.24 -11.79 -10.66
C ARG A 413 19.97 -13.14 -10.69
N ASN A 414 20.30 -13.70 -9.53
CA ASN A 414 20.95 -15.01 -9.39
C ASN A 414 20.00 -16.14 -8.90
N ILE A 415 18.75 -15.81 -8.58
CA ILE A 415 17.76 -16.74 -7.98
C ILE A 415 16.67 -17.05 -9.00
N ASN A 416 16.06 -16.01 -9.57
CA ASN A 416 15.01 -16.07 -10.57
C ASN A 416 15.30 -15.06 -11.69
N PRO A 417 16.15 -15.43 -12.68
CA PRO A 417 16.55 -14.51 -13.75
C PRO A 417 15.40 -13.95 -14.58
N ALA A 418 14.30 -14.70 -14.72
CA ALA A 418 13.12 -14.25 -15.46
C ALA A 418 12.38 -13.13 -14.71
N LEU A 419 12.15 -13.30 -13.39
CA LEU A 419 11.60 -12.24 -12.54
C LEU A 419 12.53 -11.03 -12.50
N ALA A 420 13.83 -11.26 -12.36
CA ALA A 420 14.83 -10.20 -12.36
C ALA A 420 14.80 -9.38 -13.66
N ALA A 421 14.73 -10.02 -14.83
CA ALA A 421 14.64 -9.33 -16.10
C ALA A 421 13.40 -8.43 -16.19
N ARG A 422 12.24 -8.90 -15.71
CA ARG A 422 11.01 -8.09 -15.70
C ARG A 422 11.06 -6.94 -14.69
N LEU A 423 11.62 -7.17 -13.49
CA LEU A 423 11.85 -6.12 -12.50
C LEU A 423 12.78 -5.03 -13.05
N ARG A 424 13.83 -5.42 -13.78
CA ARG A 424 14.74 -4.48 -14.44
C ARG A 424 14.03 -3.66 -15.51
N GLU A 425 13.25 -4.29 -16.38
CA GLU A 425 12.52 -3.58 -17.44
C GLU A 425 11.53 -2.56 -16.85
N GLU A 426 10.81 -2.92 -15.79
CA GLU A 426 9.93 -1.99 -15.09
C GLU A 426 10.72 -0.88 -14.38
N ALA A 427 11.91 -1.17 -13.84
CA ALA A 427 12.79 -0.14 -13.29
C ALA A 427 13.31 0.82 -14.36
N GLU A 428 13.72 0.33 -15.54
CA GLU A 428 14.19 1.14 -16.66
C GLU A 428 13.10 2.11 -17.16
N TRP A 429 11.82 1.69 -17.13
CA TRP A 429 10.68 2.57 -17.38
C TRP A 429 10.60 3.75 -16.38
N GLY A 430 10.81 3.48 -15.10
CA GLY A 430 10.85 4.50 -14.06
C GLY A 430 12.08 5.41 -14.16
N VAL A 431 13.27 4.85 -14.47
CA VAL A 431 14.50 5.61 -14.73
C VAL A 431 14.27 6.62 -15.86
N GLU A 432 13.70 6.19 -16.98
CA GLU A 432 13.40 7.08 -18.11
C GLU A 432 12.50 8.25 -17.69
N PHE A 433 11.48 7.99 -16.86
CA PHE A 433 10.62 9.07 -16.35
C PHE A 433 11.36 10.09 -15.50
N ILE A 434 12.22 9.63 -14.59
CA ILE A 434 13.02 10.49 -13.71
C ILE A 434 13.97 11.36 -14.54
N LEU A 435 14.66 10.77 -15.51
CA LEU A 435 15.63 11.46 -16.37
C LEU A 435 14.97 12.48 -17.29
N LYS A 436 13.86 12.10 -17.93
CA LYS A 436 13.14 12.95 -18.88
C LYS A 436 12.60 14.22 -18.25
N ASN A 437 12.23 14.18 -16.97
CA ASN A 437 11.62 15.31 -16.28
C ASN A 437 12.61 16.38 -15.80
N ARG A 438 13.91 16.21 -16.04
CA ARG A 438 14.98 17.17 -15.70
C ARG A 438 15.04 18.33 -16.69
N TYR A 439 15.12 19.57 -16.18
CA TYR A 439 15.43 20.76 -16.99
C TYR A 439 16.94 21.07 -17.09
N GLY A 440 17.79 20.38 -16.31
CA GLY A 440 19.24 20.49 -16.38
C GLY A 440 19.85 21.69 -15.64
N ASP A 441 19.09 22.30 -14.73
CA ASP A 441 19.47 23.47 -13.92
C ASP A 441 19.00 23.33 -12.46
N GLY A 442 18.76 22.08 -12.02
CA GLY A 442 18.19 21.75 -10.72
C GLY A 442 16.65 21.78 -10.68
N TYR A 443 15.96 22.35 -11.67
CA TYR A 443 14.50 22.26 -11.78
C TYR A 443 14.07 20.94 -12.42
N ARG A 444 12.93 20.42 -11.94
CA ARG A 444 12.30 19.20 -12.43
C ARG A 444 10.79 19.31 -12.40
N ALA A 445 10.11 18.71 -13.39
CA ALA A 445 8.67 18.49 -13.28
C ALA A 445 8.41 17.53 -12.10
N SER A 446 7.52 17.90 -11.18
CA SER A 446 7.43 17.26 -9.86
C SER A 446 6.18 16.43 -9.66
N SER A 447 4.99 17.02 -9.88
CA SER A 447 3.73 16.37 -9.58
C SER A 447 2.54 16.99 -10.32
N MET A 448 1.48 16.19 -10.45
CA MET A 448 0.18 16.62 -10.95
C MET A 448 -0.92 15.75 -10.33
N GLY A 449 -1.93 16.39 -9.74
CA GLY A 449 -3.11 15.72 -9.21
C GLY A 449 -4.14 15.51 -10.30
N LEU A 450 -4.64 14.29 -10.51
CA LEU A 450 -5.57 13.97 -11.60
C LEU A 450 -6.66 12.98 -11.20
N LEU A 451 -7.89 13.30 -11.64
CA LEU A 451 -9.08 12.45 -11.46
C LEU A 451 -9.79 12.11 -12.78
N ILE A 452 -9.29 12.61 -13.91
CA ILE A 452 -9.91 12.44 -15.23
C ILE A 452 -8.98 11.73 -16.22
N TRP A 453 -9.61 10.96 -17.10
CA TRP A 453 -9.01 10.51 -18.34
C TRP A 453 -8.99 11.68 -19.33
N GLN A 454 -7.88 11.80 -20.04
CA GLN A 454 -7.70 12.76 -21.14
C GLN A 454 -7.84 12.05 -22.50
N ASP A 455 -8.26 12.79 -23.52
CA ASP A 455 -8.43 12.26 -24.88
C ASP A 455 -7.10 12.09 -25.65
N GLY A 456 -6.01 12.67 -25.14
CA GLY A 456 -4.67 12.62 -25.72
C GLY A 456 -4.50 13.46 -26.98
N VAL A 457 -5.42 14.40 -27.25
CA VAL A 457 -5.41 15.30 -28.40
C VAL A 457 -5.06 16.71 -27.92
N PHE A 458 -3.95 17.25 -28.40
CA PHE A 458 -3.56 18.61 -28.03
C PHE A 458 -4.55 19.68 -28.51
N ASN A 459 -4.71 20.72 -27.68
CA ASN A 459 -5.58 21.87 -27.86
C ASN A 459 -7.07 21.53 -27.74
N THR A 460 -7.42 20.59 -26.88
CA THR A 460 -8.80 20.29 -26.50
C THR A 460 -9.09 20.86 -25.10
N LEU A 461 -10.23 20.49 -24.51
CA LEU A 461 -10.72 21.11 -23.27
C LEU A 461 -10.03 20.56 -22.02
N ASP A 462 -9.47 19.36 -22.13
CA ASP A 462 -8.87 18.57 -21.06
C ASP A 462 -7.34 18.66 -21.00
N ASP A 463 -6.67 19.36 -21.92
CA ASP A 463 -5.23 19.70 -21.82
C ASP A 463 -4.88 20.31 -20.45
N ILE A 464 -3.79 19.84 -19.83
CA ILE A 464 -3.28 20.36 -18.56
C ILE A 464 -1.83 20.78 -18.72
N SER A 465 -1.57 22.10 -18.62
CA SER A 465 -0.23 22.70 -18.73
C SER A 465 0.31 23.21 -17.40
N SER A 466 -0.32 22.84 -16.29
CA SER A 466 -0.04 23.31 -14.93
C SER A 466 0.75 22.28 -14.10
N VAL A 467 1.36 21.27 -14.76
CA VAL A 467 2.24 20.30 -14.10
C VAL A 467 3.28 21.06 -13.30
N ARG A 468 3.37 20.73 -12.01
CA ARG A 468 4.19 21.48 -11.07
C ARG A 468 5.66 21.28 -11.44
N VAL A 469 6.45 22.33 -11.27
CA VAL A 469 7.90 22.32 -11.46
C VAL A 469 8.53 22.87 -10.20
N GLN A 470 9.56 22.17 -9.70
CA GLN A 470 10.26 22.60 -8.49
C GLN A 470 11.77 22.40 -8.60
N ASN A 471 12.49 23.22 -7.85
CA ASN A 471 13.92 23.06 -7.58
C ASN A 471 14.06 22.87 -6.08
N MET A 472 13.94 21.60 -5.66
CA MET A 472 14.02 21.18 -4.26
C MET A 472 15.33 20.41 -4.08
N ALA A 473 16.20 20.92 -3.22
CA ALA A 473 17.50 20.29 -2.99
C ALA A 473 17.32 18.88 -2.40
N PHE A 474 16.33 18.66 -1.52
CA PHE A 474 16.03 17.36 -0.95
C PHE A 474 15.74 16.31 -2.03
N ASP A 475 14.84 16.64 -2.96
CA ASP A 475 14.46 15.74 -4.04
C ASP A 475 15.67 15.44 -4.93
N ASN A 476 16.47 16.46 -5.28
CA ASN A 476 17.68 16.29 -6.08
C ASN A 476 18.75 15.43 -5.37
N PHE A 477 18.86 15.49 -4.04
CA PHE A 477 19.70 14.54 -3.30
C PHE A 477 19.20 13.10 -3.44
N LEU A 478 17.89 12.87 -3.34
CA LEU A 478 17.31 11.53 -3.54
C LEU A 478 17.52 11.04 -4.97
N TYR A 479 17.23 11.88 -5.97
CA TYR A 479 17.44 11.55 -7.38
C TYR A 479 18.90 11.20 -7.66
N ALA A 480 19.86 11.99 -7.18
CA ALA A 480 21.28 11.66 -7.34
C ALA A 480 21.64 10.30 -6.72
N GLY A 481 21.05 9.96 -5.56
CA GLY A 481 21.26 8.65 -4.93
C GLY A 481 20.64 7.50 -5.73
N TYR A 482 19.45 7.71 -6.32
CA TYR A 482 18.77 6.74 -7.18
C TYR A 482 19.50 6.53 -8.51
N GLU A 483 19.92 7.63 -9.14
CA GLU A 483 20.67 7.63 -10.40
C GLU A 483 22.05 6.97 -10.23
N ALA A 484 22.74 7.25 -9.12
CA ALA A 484 23.99 6.57 -8.78
C ALA A 484 23.79 5.07 -8.54
N TYR A 485 22.73 4.68 -7.84
CA TYR A 485 22.39 3.26 -7.63
C TYR A 485 22.05 2.56 -8.95
N ALA A 486 21.28 3.21 -9.82
CA ALA A 486 20.93 2.71 -11.14
C ALA A 486 22.17 2.53 -12.02
N SER A 487 23.10 3.51 -12.03
CA SER A 487 24.37 3.41 -12.75
C SER A 487 25.19 2.18 -12.30
N MET A 488 25.26 1.92 -10.99
CA MET A 488 25.95 0.73 -10.45
C MET A 488 25.22 -0.60 -10.74
N THR A 489 23.91 -0.56 -11.02
CA THR A 489 23.04 -1.74 -11.10
C THR A 489 22.78 -2.19 -12.54
N LEU A 490 22.57 -1.24 -13.47
CA LEU A 490 22.19 -1.50 -14.86
C LEU A 490 23.42 -1.68 -15.76
N ASP A 491 24.08 -2.85 -15.66
CA ASP A 491 25.32 -3.16 -16.38
C ASP A 491 25.14 -3.61 -17.85
N ASN A 492 23.90 -3.65 -18.34
CA ASN A 492 23.57 -4.05 -19.72
C ASN A 492 23.58 -2.90 -20.74
N ASP A 493 23.68 -1.65 -20.30
CA ASP A 493 23.75 -0.47 -21.18
C ASP A 493 24.82 0.51 -20.68
N PRO A 494 26.07 0.39 -21.17
CA PRO A 494 27.16 1.26 -20.76
C PRO A 494 26.92 2.76 -21.06
N MET A 495 26.12 3.09 -22.07
CA MET A 495 25.82 4.48 -22.42
C MET A 495 24.83 5.09 -21.43
N LEU A 496 23.82 4.32 -21.03
CA LEU A 496 22.92 4.71 -19.95
C LEU A 496 23.68 4.82 -18.62
N GLN A 497 24.61 3.91 -18.32
CA GLN A 497 25.44 3.99 -17.10
C GLN A 497 26.28 5.27 -17.04
N GLU A 498 26.94 5.62 -18.14
CA GLU A 498 27.73 6.85 -18.26
C GLU A 498 26.83 8.10 -18.08
N TYR A 499 25.65 8.09 -18.70
CA TYR A 499 24.67 9.16 -18.56
C TYR A 499 24.19 9.29 -17.11
N LEU A 500 23.78 8.19 -16.48
CA LEU A 500 23.31 8.12 -15.09
C LEU A 500 24.37 8.61 -14.11
N LEU A 501 25.63 8.22 -14.30
CA LEU A 501 26.74 8.72 -13.50
C LEU A 501 26.85 10.24 -13.60
N ARG A 502 26.82 10.78 -14.82
CA ARG A 502 26.93 12.23 -15.05
C ARG A 502 25.78 12.99 -14.39
N VAL A 503 24.54 12.56 -14.60
CA VAL A 503 23.37 13.26 -14.05
C VAL A 503 23.28 13.15 -12.53
N ALA A 504 23.73 12.04 -11.94
CA ALA A 504 23.82 11.90 -10.50
C ALA A 504 24.79 12.92 -9.88
N GLU A 505 25.95 13.16 -10.53
CA GLU A 505 26.88 14.21 -10.10
C GLU A 505 26.30 15.62 -10.28
N GLU A 506 25.61 15.88 -11.40
CA GLU A 506 24.93 17.15 -11.69
C GLU A 506 23.85 17.46 -10.66
N ASP A 507 22.94 16.52 -10.41
CA ASP A 507 21.80 16.73 -9.50
C ASP A 507 22.25 16.87 -8.05
N PHE A 508 23.28 16.12 -7.65
CA PHE A 508 23.91 16.35 -6.35
C PHE A 508 24.56 17.74 -6.26
N ALA A 509 25.23 18.20 -7.33
CA ALA A 509 25.83 19.52 -7.36
C ALA A 509 24.78 20.64 -7.27
N PHE A 510 23.68 20.54 -8.03
CA PHE A 510 22.55 21.47 -7.94
C PHE A 510 21.93 21.48 -6.54
N ALA A 511 21.73 20.30 -5.95
CA ALA A 511 21.22 20.15 -4.59
C ALA A 511 22.15 20.81 -3.56
N MET A 512 23.46 20.57 -3.66
CA MET A 512 24.47 21.17 -2.77
C MET A 512 24.57 22.68 -2.93
N GLU A 513 24.53 23.21 -4.15
CA GLU A 513 24.55 24.65 -4.39
C GLU A 513 23.35 25.32 -3.74
N LYS A 514 22.15 24.80 -4.01
CA LYS A 514 20.91 25.30 -3.42
C LYS A 514 20.93 25.16 -1.90
N PHE A 515 21.31 24.01 -1.35
CA PHE A 515 21.37 23.79 0.09
C PHE A 515 22.38 24.72 0.78
N LYS A 516 23.54 24.99 0.18
CA LYS A 516 24.52 25.94 0.73
C LYS A 516 23.99 27.38 0.74
N LYS A 517 23.15 27.74 -0.23
CA LYS A 517 22.55 29.06 -0.35
C LYS A 517 21.35 29.25 0.58
N ASP A 518 20.43 28.29 0.57
CA ASP A 518 19.09 28.42 1.17
C ASP A 518 18.96 27.62 2.48
N SER A 519 19.93 26.76 2.80
CA SER A 519 19.81 25.70 3.82
C SER A 519 18.71 24.70 3.46
N PHE A 520 17.82 24.37 4.40
CA PHE A 520 16.70 23.46 4.15
C PHE A 520 15.67 24.08 3.21
N ASP A 521 15.12 23.26 2.32
CA ASP A 521 14.09 23.70 1.39
C ASP A 521 12.85 24.27 2.09
N GLN A 522 12.25 25.29 1.48
CA GLN A 522 10.92 25.77 1.84
C GLN A 522 9.92 25.18 0.86
N PHE A 523 9.10 24.25 1.36
CA PHE A 523 8.07 23.63 0.54
C PHE A 523 6.96 24.63 0.24
N VAL A 524 6.73 24.88 -1.05
CA VAL A 524 5.67 25.77 -1.52
C VAL A 524 4.34 25.03 -1.63
N GLN A 525 4.38 23.73 -1.91
CA GLN A 525 3.21 22.89 -2.16
C GLN A 525 3.12 21.76 -1.13
N PRO A 526 2.08 21.72 -0.28
CA PRO A 526 1.95 20.69 0.76
C PRO A 526 1.62 19.30 0.20
N TYR A 527 1.29 19.19 -1.09
CA TYR A 527 0.97 17.92 -1.76
C TYR A 527 2.20 17.12 -2.19
N GLU A 528 3.39 17.71 -2.11
CA GLU A 528 4.64 17.05 -2.49
C GLU A 528 5.00 15.97 -1.48
N HIS A 529 5.40 14.80 -1.97
CA HIS A 529 5.72 13.62 -1.16
C HIS A 529 6.93 13.81 -0.22
N SER A 530 7.70 14.88 -0.42
CA SER A 530 8.81 15.27 0.43
C SER A 530 8.43 16.30 1.51
N TYR A 531 7.20 16.82 1.54
CA TYR A 531 6.76 17.89 2.46
C TYR A 531 7.00 17.60 3.94
N ASN A 532 6.78 16.35 4.36
CA ASN A 532 6.93 15.96 5.76
C ASN A 532 8.38 15.65 6.18
N THR A 533 9.37 15.96 5.35
CA THR A 533 10.78 15.65 5.61
C THR A 533 11.29 16.41 6.83
N SER A 534 11.92 15.69 7.75
CA SER A 534 12.57 16.30 8.91
C SER A 534 14.00 16.75 8.58
N LYS A 535 14.55 17.70 9.33
CA LYS A 535 15.93 18.16 9.13
C LYS A 535 16.94 17.03 9.34
N SER A 536 16.71 16.15 10.31
CA SER A 536 17.57 14.98 10.55
C SER A 536 17.53 13.98 9.40
N GLN A 537 16.36 13.73 8.81
CA GLN A 537 16.22 12.90 7.60
C GLN A 537 16.88 13.54 6.39
N TYR A 538 16.70 14.86 6.21
CA TYR A 538 17.33 15.62 5.14
C TYR A 538 18.85 15.41 5.15
N MET A 539 19.46 15.57 6.32
CA MET A 539 20.90 15.40 6.50
C MET A 539 21.36 13.95 6.31
N ALA A 540 20.56 12.97 6.75
CA ALA A 540 20.81 11.56 6.46
C ALA A 540 20.75 11.28 4.95
N THR A 541 19.86 11.96 4.23
CA THR A 541 19.69 11.83 2.77
C THR A 541 20.87 12.41 2.01
N ILE A 542 21.40 13.58 2.41
CA ILE A 542 22.65 14.13 1.86
C ILE A 542 23.77 13.09 2.04
N SER A 543 23.90 12.55 3.25
CA SER A 543 24.94 11.57 3.57
C SER A 543 24.82 10.28 2.78
N TRP A 544 23.60 9.77 2.65
CA TRP A 544 23.28 8.58 1.86
C TRP A 544 23.63 8.82 0.38
N SER A 545 23.12 9.89 -0.22
CA SER A 545 23.37 10.22 -1.63
C SER A 545 24.87 10.43 -1.92
N ALA A 546 25.58 11.15 -1.05
CA ALA A 546 27.03 11.31 -1.15
C ALA A 546 27.77 9.96 -1.04
N SER A 547 27.33 9.07 -0.15
CA SER A 547 27.91 7.72 -0.04
C SER A 547 27.67 6.87 -1.29
N GLN A 548 26.51 6.99 -1.96
CA GLN A 548 26.27 6.33 -3.25
C GLN A 548 27.24 6.84 -4.32
N LEU A 549 27.40 8.17 -4.42
CA LEU A 549 28.33 8.78 -5.36
C LEU A 549 29.78 8.42 -5.07
N TYR A 550 30.17 8.35 -3.79
CA TYR A 550 31.51 7.89 -3.42
C TYR A 550 31.74 6.44 -3.84
N LYS A 551 30.76 5.55 -3.61
CA LYS A 551 30.82 4.15 -4.02
C LYS A 551 30.92 4.00 -5.53
N LEU A 552 30.20 4.83 -6.29
CA LEU A 552 30.20 4.82 -7.76
C LEU A 552 31.50 5.41 -8.36
N THR A 553 32.02 6.51 -7.79
CA THR A 553 33.05 7.33 -8.44
C THR A 553 34.44 7.23 -7.80
N GLY A 554 34.52 6.81 -6.53
CA GLY A 554 35.74 6.84 -5.73
C GLY A 554 36.26 8.23 -5.38
N LYS A 555 35.54 9.32 -5.68
CA LYS A 555 35.99 10.70 -5.41
C LYS A 555 35.93 11.02 -3.91
N PRO A 556 37.06 11.32 -3.23
CA PRO A 556 37.09 11.50 -1.77
C PRO A 556 36.18 12.63 -1.25
N SER A 557 35.93 13.66 -2.05
CA SER A 557 35.04 14.77 -1.68
C SER A 557 33.63 14.31 -1.29
N TYR A 558 33.11 13.26 -1.94
CA TYR A 558 31.80 12.71 -1.58
C TYR A 558 31.85 11.93 -0.26
N ALA A 559 32.95 11.24 0.03
CA ALA A 559 33.16 10.59 1.32
C ALA A 559 33.17 11.61 2.47
N ASP A 560 33.89 12.72 2.28
CA ASP A 560 33.98 13.82 3.25
C ASP A 560 32.60 14.44 3.51
N ILE A 561 31.84 14.76 2.45
CA ILE A 561 30.47 15.27 2.57
C ILE A 561 29.58 14.27 3.30
N ALA A 562 29.67 12.97 2.95
CA ALA A 562 28.87 11.96 3.61
C ALA A 562 29.11 11.92 5.13
N ALA A 563 30.39 11.92 5.54
CA ALA A 563 30.78 11.89 6.95
C ALA A 563 30.50 13.21 7.68
N GLU A 564 30.56 14.35 7.01
CA GLU A 564 30.22 15.66 7.58
C GLU A 564 28.74 15.74 7.93
N TYR A 565 27.87 15.43 6.96
CA TYR A 565 26.44 15.72 7.07
C TYR A 565 25.71 14.74 8.00
N ILE A 566 26.16 13.49 8.10
CA ILE A 566 25.55 12.52 9.04
C ILE A 566 25.66 12.96 10.50
N ARG A 567 26.65 13.80 10.85
CA ARG A 567 26.86 14.27 12.23
C ARG A 567 25.63 15.01 12.76
N TYR A 568 24.92 15.76 11.92
CA TYR A 568 23.66 16.39 12.31
C TYR A 568 22.61 15.35 12.74
N THR A 569 22.48 14.29 11.95
CA THR A 569 21.55 13.19 12.23
C THR A 569 21.91 12.46 13.53
N LEU A 570 23.20 12.20 13.76
CA LEU A 570 23.70 11.60 15.01
C LEU A 570 23.39 12.48 16.23
N ASP A 571 23.54 13.81 16.12
CA ASP A 571 23.20 14.76 17.19
C ASP A 571 21.69 14.76 17.51
N CYS A 572 20.86 14.36 16.55
CA CYS A 572 19.42 14.20 16.71
C CYS A 572 19.03 12.84 17.30
N GLN A 573 19.95 11.88 17.42
CA GLN A 573 19.64 10.59 18.05
C GLN A 573 19.58 10.74 19.57
N ARG A 574 18.58 10.12 20.19
CA ARG A 574 18.51 10.02 21.64
C ARG A 574 19.42 8.90 22.15
N THR A 575 20.54 9.25 22.76
CA THR A 575 21.48 8.30 23.40
C THR A 575 21.14 8.04 24.87
N GLU A 576 20.52 9.01 25.53
CA GLU A 576 20.15 8.91 26.94
C GLU A 576 18.82 8.16 27.12
N PRO A 577 18.71 7.23 28.08
CA PRO A 577 17.46 6.54 28.36
C PRO A 577 16.33 7.52 28.72
N LEU A 578 15.11 7.20 28.33
CA LEU A 578 13.91 7.79 28.92
C LEU A 578 13.80 7.39 30.40
N LYS A 579 12.96 8.10 31.16
CA LYS A 579 12.68 7.77 32.57
C LYS A 579 11.55 6.74 32.69
N ASP A 580 11.45 5.87 31.71
CA ASP A 580 10.52 4.74 31.68
C ASP A 580 11.15 3.51 32.32
N LYS A 581 10.34 2.46 32.50
CA LYS A 581 10.81 1.22 33.12
C LYS A 581 11.95 0.55 32.36
N ASP A 582 11.96 0.68 31.03
CA ASP A 582 12.83 -0.08 30.15
C ASP A 582 14.00 0.76 29.59
N GLY A 583 14.13 2.02 30.01
CA GLY A 583 15.20 2.92 29.59
C GLY A 583 15.22 3.16 28.08
N THR A 584 14.03 3.31 27.47
CA THR A 584 13.85 3.44 26.02
C THR A 584 14.71 4.57 25.45
N ARG A 585 15.49 4.28 24.41
CA ARG A 585 16.40 5.22 23.71
C ARG A 585 16.68 4.72 22.29
N GLY A 586 17.39 5.52 21.50
CA GLY A 586 17.88 5.16 20.16
C GLY A 586 17.07 5.74 19.00
N PHE A 587 15.86 6.26 19.27
CA PHE A 587 15.06 6.99 18.28
C PHE A 587 15.66 8.36 17.93
N PHE A 588 15.21 8.93 16.81
CA PHE A 588 15.68 10.22 16.30
C PHE A 588 14.67 11.33 16.56
N TYR A 589 15.16 12.52 16.84
CA TYR A 589 14.38 13.75 16.79
C TYR A 589 14.39 14.34 15.38
N ARG A 590 13.35 15.11 15.04
CA ARG A 590 13.23 15.76 13.72
C ARG A 590 14.30 16.81 13.47
N ASP A 591 14.84 17.40 14.54
CA ASP A 591 15.96 18.33 14.53
C ASP A 591 16.67 18.40 15.90
N LYS A 592 17.73 19.21 15.97
CA LYS A 592 18.55 19.39 17.19
C LYS A 592 17.83 20.05 18.36
N SER A 593 16.65 20.65 18.15
CA SER A 593 15.85 21.22 19.25
C SER A 593 15.21 20.14 20.12
N ARG A 594 15.09 18.91 19.60
CA ARG A 594 14.54 17.73 20.30
C ARG A 594 13.12 17.93 20.82
N LYS A 595 12.30 18.75 20.15
CA LYS A 595 10.89 18.99 20.50
C LYS A 595 9.91 17.99 19.89
N SER A 596 10.24 17.48 18.70
CA SER A 596 9.43 16.48 17.97
C SER A 596 10.27 15.28 17.59
N ILE A 597 9.69 14.10 17.75
CA ILE A 597 10.33 12.81 17.42
C ILE A 597 10.03 12.46 15.96
N VAL A 598 10.93 11.72 15.32
CA VAL A 598 10.72 11.20 13.97
C VAL A 598 9.67 10.09 14.03
N HIS A 599 8.57 10.34 13.34
CA HIS A 599 7.54 9.38 13.00
C HIS A 599 6.84 9.89 11.74
N TYR A 600 6.05 9.02 11.13
CA TYR A 600 5.35 9.28 9.88
C TYR A 600 3.87 8.97 10.03
N ILE A 601 3.04 9.65 9.25
CA ILE A 601 1.58 9.44 9.24
C ILE A 601 1.07 8.81 7.95
N HIS A 602 1.81 8.90 6.85
CA HIS A 602 1.32 8.40 5.57
C HIS A 602 2.49 7.94 4.71
N GLN A 603 3.36 8.89 4.36
CA GLN A 603 4.58 8.63 3.61
C GLN A 603 5.75 8.46 4.54
N SER A 604 6.53 7.40 4.33
CA SER A 604 7.67 7.07 5.17
C SER A 604 8.93 6.84 4.34
N ARG A 605 10.03 7.43 4.82
CA ARG A 605 11.39 7.18 4.37
C ARG A 605 12.30 6.90 5.57
N GLU A 606 11.75 6.28 6.62
CA GLU A 606 12.49 5.92 7.86
C GLU A 606 13.76 5.13 7.55
N GLN A 607 13.74 4.30 6.50
CA GLN A 607 14.88 3.45 6.15
C GLN A 607 16.15 4.23 5.79
N VAL A 608 16.03 5.48 5.33
CA VAL A 608 17.16 6.31 4.88
C VAL A 608 18.19 6.55 6.00
N TYR A 609 17.76 6.63 7.26
CA TYR A 609 18.69 6.78 8.39
C TYR A 609 19.68 5.62 8.46
N MET A 610 19.17 4.39 8.37
CA MET A 610 19.99 3.19 8.45
C MET A 610 20.74 2.93 7.14
N GLN A 611 20.14 3.24 5.99
CA GLN A 611 20.86 3.20 4.70
C GLN A 611 22.09 4.11 4.71
N ALA A 612 21.96 5.35 5.20
CA ALA A 612 23.08 6.30 5.28
C ALA A 612 24.20 5.77 6.18
N MET A 613 23.87 5.34 7.40
CA MET A 613 24.85 4.88 8.38
C MET A 613 25.55 3.59 7.96
N VAL A 614 24.81 2.62 7.41
CA VAL A 614 25.41 1.37 6.93
C VAL A 614 26.32 1.64 5.74
N MET A 615 25.93 2.50 4.79
CA MET A 615 26.79 2.82 3.65
C MET A 615 28.06 3.56 4.04
N LEU A 616 28.02 4.44 5.05
CA LEU A 616 29.23 5.02 5.64
C LEU A 616 30.15 3.93 6.21
N CYS A 617 29.59 2.99 6.99
CA CYS A 617 30.35 1.87 7.51
C CYS A 617 30.93 0.96 6.40
N GLU A 618 30.19 0.76 5.29
CA GLU A 618 30.66 -0.05 4.16
C GLU A 618 31.81 0.63 3.40
N THR A 619 31.66 1.92 3.13
CA THR A 619 32.55 2.67 2.23
C THR A 619 33.75 3.31 2.95
N GLN A 620 33.65 3.55 4.26
CA GLN A 620 34.63 4.33 5.04
C GLN A 620 35.02 3.65 6.37
N LYS A 621 35.46 2.38 6.30
CA LYS A 621 35.78 1.54 7.48
C LYS A 621 36.86 2.11 8.41
N GLU A 622 37.82 2.84 7.84
CA GLU A 622 38.96 3.41 8.58
C GLU A 622 38.69 4.84 9.08
N HIS A 623 37.49 5.38 8.86
CA HIS A 623 37.18 6.76 9.26
C HIS A 623 37.09 6.86 10.80
N PRO A 624 37.61 7.94 11.43
CA PRO A 624 37.59 8.07 12.90
C PRO A 624 36.21 8.03 13.55
N ASP A 625 35.16 8.43 12.82
CA ASP A 625 33.77 8.39 13.30
C ASP A 625 33.09 7.01 13.07
N TYR A 626 33.76 6.02 12.47
CA TYR A 626 33.20 4.68 12.24
C TYR A 626 32.55 4.06 13.49
N PRO A 627 33.19 4.07 14.69
CA PRO A 627 32.57 3.55 15.89
C PRO A 627 31.26 4.27 16.29
N LYS A 628 31.12 5.56 15.96
CA LYS A 628 29.90 6.33 16.25
C LYS A 628 28.75 5.89 15.35
N TRP A 629 29.03 5.62 14.08
CA TRP A 629 28.03 5.11 13.13
C TRP A 629 27.53 3.73 13.55
N VAL A 630 28.45 2.81 13.88
CA VAL A 630 28.10 1.47 14.41
C VAL A 630 27.24 1.57 15.67
N ASN A 631 27.64 2.41 16.63
CA ASN A 631 26.87 2.61 17.86
C ASN A 631 25.47 3.19 17.59
N SER A 632 25.35 4.09 16.61
CA SER A 632 24.05 4.64 16.23
C SER A 632 23.10 3.59 15.65
N ILE A 633 23.61 2.70 14.80
CA ILE A 633 22.87 1.55 14.25
C ILE A 633 22.44 0.60 15.38
N GLN A 634 23.34 0.31 16.32
CA GLN A 634 23.04 -0.52 17.50
C GLN A 634 21.93 0.08 18.36
N LEU A 635 22.02 1.37 18.69
CA LEU A 635 21.00 2.06 19.48
C LEU A 635 19.63 2.02 18.81
N TYR A 636 19.56 2.23 17.49
CA TYR A 636 18.29 2.16 16.77
C TYR A 636 17.76 0.72 16.63
N GLY A 637 18.64 -0.27 16.48
CA GLY A 637 18.26 -1.68 16.54
C GLY A 637 17.63 -2.05 17.89
N GLU A 638 18.27 -1.67 18.99
CA GLU A 638 17.72 -1.92 20.34
C GLU A 638 16.41 -1.17 20.59
N TYR A 639 16.26 0.04 20.02
CA TYR A 639 14.98 0.75 20.02
C TYR A 639 13.87 -0.08 19.39
N LEU A 640 14.09 -0.60 18.16
CA LEU A 640 13.10 -1.40 17.43
C LEU A 640 12.71 -2.66 18.20
N LYS A 641 13.69 -3.40 18.76
CA LYS A 641 13.41 -4.57 19.61
C LYS A 641 12.55 -4.21 20.82
N GLY A 642 12.91 -3.13 21.51
CA GLY A 642 12.19 -2.65 22.69
C GLY A 642 10.73 -2.29 22.41
N MET A 643 10.40 -1.90 21.17
CA MET A 643 9.04 -1.56 20.76
C MET A 643 8.14 -2.79 20.53
N MET A 644 8.69 -3.95 20.15
CA MET A 644 7.87 -5.08 19.68
C MET A 644 6.89 -5.61 20.73
N LYS A 645 7.20 -5.46 22.02
CA LYS A 645 6.31 -5.87 23.12
C LYS A 645 4.95 -5.15 23.12
N TYR A 646 4.84 -3.97 22.51
CA TYR A 646 3.60 -3.18 22.51
C TYR A 646 2.56 -3.71 21.52
N THR A 647 2.97 -4.53 20.56
CA THR A 647 2.11 -5.15 19.53
C THR A 647 2.19 -6.67 19.53
N HIS A 648 2.93 -7.24 20.48
CA HIS A 648 2.94 -8.67 20.78
C HIS A 648 1.53 -9.18 21.10
N PRO A 649 1.05 -10.28 20.48
CA PRO A 649 1.83 -11.30 19.75
C PRO A 649 1.80 -11.24 18.22
N TYR A 650 1.32 -10.16 17.60
CA TYR A 650 1.22 -10.08 16.12
C TYR A 650 2.57 -9.89 15.44
N GLY A 651 3.41 -8.98 15.92
CA GLY A 651 4.72 -8.67 15.32
C GLY A 651 4.75 -7.43 14.42
N MET A 652 3.65 -6.65 14.31
CA MET A 652 3.66 -5.33 13.64
C MET A 652 4.55 -4.34 14.42
N ILE A 653 5.47 -3.63 13.79
CA ILE A 653 6.26 -2.58 14.47
C ILE A 653 5.32 -1.42 14.88
N PRO A 654 5.32 -0.98 16.15
CA PRO A 654 4.60 0.23 16.56
C PRO A 654 5.03 1.48 15.79
N SER A 655 4.12 2.46 15.67
CA SER A 655 4.40 3.76 15.05
C SER A 655 5.58 4.50 15.68
N GLY A 656 5.81 4.32 16.98
CA GLY A 656 6.99 4.86 17.67
C GLY A 656 6.68 5.63 18.94
N VAL A 657 7.71 6.33 19.43
CA VAL A 657 7.63 7.20 20.60
C VAL A 657 7.18 8.59 20.16
N TYR A 658 6.24 9.15 20.91
CA TYR A 658 5.72 10.51 20.73
C TYR A 658 5.97 11.33 21.97
N HIS A 659 6.32 12.60 21.80
CA HIS A 659 6.31 13.55 22.91
C HIS A 659 4.89 14.09 23.16
N ALA A 660 4.52 14.32 24.41
CA ALA A 660 3.16 14.69 24.81
C ALA A 660 2.70 16.05 24.24
N GLU A 661 3.65 16.90 23.87
CA GLU A 661 3.40 18.28 23.46
C GLU A 661 4.05 18.64 22.11
N GLU A 662 4.17 17.69 21.17
CA GLU A 662 4.77 17.97 19.85
C GLU A 662 4.07 19.10 19.09
N TYR A 663 2.78 19.34 19.35
CA TYR A 663 2.05 20.49 18.80
C TYR A 663 2.65 21.85 19.18
N LYS A 664 3.53 21.93 20.19
CA LYS A 664 4.27 23.16 20.54
C LYS A 664 5.40 23.45 19.55
N ASP A 665 5.88 22.46 18.82
CA ASP A 665 6.75 22.64 17.67
C ASP A 665 5.90 22.85 16.41
N THR A 666 5.31 24.04 16.30
CA THR A 666 4.31 24.34 15.26
C THR A 666 4.85 24.10 13.85
N THR A 667 6.14 24.35 13.62
CA THR A 667 6.78 24.13 12.31
C THR A 667 6.80 22.65 11.94
N ASN A 668 7.36 21.79 12.80
CA ASN A 668 7.44 20.36 12.50
C ASN A 668 6.07 19.67 12.54
N PHE A 669 5.21 20.06 13.48
CA PHE A 669 3.89 19.47 13.65
C PHE A 669 3.01 19.66 12.41
N TYR A 670 2.95 20.88 11.86
CA TYR A 670 2.14 21.16 10.67
C TYR A 670 2.81 20.78 9.34
N ALA A 671 4.12 20.56 9.33
CA ALA A 671 4.78 19.90 8.20
C ALA A 671 4.44 18.41 8.13
N LEU A 672 4.26 17.75 9.28
CA LEU A 672 3.90 16.33 9.32
C LEU A 672 2.42 16.09 9.02
N HIS A 673 1.53 16.92 9.58
CA HIS A 673 0.09 16.74 9.47
C HIS A 673 -0.49 17.65 8.38
N LEU A 674 -0.69 17.10 7.18
CA LEU A 674 -1.39 17.77 6.07
C LEU A 674 -2.83 18.15 6.49
N PHE A 675 -3.35 19.28 6.05
CA PHE A 675 -4.75 19.73 6.32
C PHE A 675 -5.26 19.45 7.74
N PRO A 676 -4.54 19.88 8.78
CA PRO A 676 -4.92 19.62 10.15
C PRO A 676 -6.20 20.43 10.48
N PRO A 677 -7.16 19.86 11.22
CA PRO A 677 -8.35 20.60 11.62
C PRO A 677 -8.01 21.68 12.66
N ALA A 678 -8.91 22.63 12.87
CA ALA A 678 -8.70 23.73 13.82
C ALA A 678 -8.47 23.23 15.28
N ASN A 679 -8.99 22.06 15.63
CA ASN A 679 -8.82 21.39 16.92
C ASN A 679 -7.73 20.30 16.94
N ALA A 680 -6.74 20.37 16.04
CA ALA A 680 -5.69 19.35 15.92
C ALA A 680 -4.89 19.14 17.22
N LYS A 681 -4.69 20.19 18.02
CA LYS A 681 -4.00 20.09 19.32
C LYS A 681 -4.79 19.23 20.32
N GLU A 682 -6.09 19.43 20.39
CA GLU A 682 -6.99 18.68 21.27
C GLU A 682 -7.03 17.21 20.84
N LEU A 683 -7.17 16.95 19.54
CA LEU A 683 -7.14 15.61 18.96
C LEU A 683 -5.81 14.89 19.18
N TYR A 684 -4.68 15.58 18.99
CA TYR A 684 -3.35 15.05 19.28
C TYR A 684 -3.26 14.60 20.74
N THR A 685 -3.65 15.50 21.67
CA THR A 685 -3.60 15.23 23.11
C THR A 685 -4.49 14.04 23.49
N GLU A 686 -5.66 13.92 22.87
CA GLU A 686 -6.56 12.79 23.07
C GLU A 686 -5.94 11.48 22.57
N GLN A 687 -5.49 11.43 21.32
CA GLN A 687 -4.94 10.22 20.69
C GLN A 687 -3.65 9.74 21.37
N ILE A 688 -2.77 10.66 21.78
CA ILE A 688 -1.54 10.31 22.51
C ILE A 688 -1.84 9.66 23.85
N LYS A 689 -2.82 10.19 24.60
CA LYS A 689 -3.23 9.61 25.89
C LYS A 689 -3.88 8.23 25.77
N ARG A 690 -4.30 7.81 24.57
CA ARG A 690 -4.76 6.44 24.28
C ARG A 690 -3.61 5.47 24.01
N GLY A 691 -2.39 5.98 23.80
CA GLY A 691 -1.17 5.17 23.73
C GLY A 691 -0.70 4.70 25.11
N VAL A 692 0.44 4.02 25.15
CA VAL A 692 1.05 3.55 26.41
C VAL A 692 2.00 4.61 26.93
N GLN A 693 1.72 5.16 28.12
CA GLN A 693 2.60 6.13 28.75
C GLN A 693 3.95 5.47 29.14
N LEU A 694 5.05 6.06 28.68
CA LEU A 694 6.40 5.59 28.97
C LEU A 694 6.98 6.34 30.18
N ASP A 695 6.90 7.66 30.16
CA ASP A 695 7.27 8.52 31.28
C ASP A 695 6.33 9.75 31.39
N LYS A 696 6.76 10.81 32.07
CA LYS A 696 5.94 12.03 32.25
C LYS A 696 5.62 12.73 30.93
N GLU A 697 6.48 12.60 29.92
CA GLU A 697 6.46 13.41 28.70
C GLU A 697 6.33 12.56 27.42
N HIS A 698 6.50 11.24 27.50
CA HIS A 698 6.56 10.37 26.32
C HIS A 698 5.54 9.24 26.37
N TYR A 699 5.02 8.91 25.18
CA TYR A 699 4.04 7.86 24.96
C TYR A 699 4.48 6.97 23.80
N MET A 700 4.20 5.68 23.90
CA MET A 700 4.30 4.75 22.79
C MET A 700 2.96 4.64 22.08
N LYS A 701 2.98 4.81 20.76
CA LYS A 701 1.81 4.64 19.89
C LYS A 701 1.99 3.44 18.98
N ARG A 702 0.97 2.59 18.88
CA ARG A 702 0.98 1.44 17.97
C ARG A 702 0.69 1.88 16.54
N PHE A 703 -0.27 2.78 16.36
CA PHE A 703 -0.57 3.42 15.08
C PHE A 703 -0.27 4.92 15.12
N PRO A 704 0.04 5.55 13.98
CA PRO A 704 0.26 6.99 13.91
C PRO A 704 -0.90 7.84 14.44
N VAL A 705 -0.61 9.09 14.77
CA VAL A 705 -1.62 10.10 15.07
C VAL A 705 -2.16 10.68 13.76
N TRP A 706 -3.47 10.60 13.55
CA TRP A 706 -4.12 11.01 12.30
C TRP A 706 -5.24 12.01 12.53
N PHE A 707 -5.37 12.99 11.64
CA PHE A 707 -6.45 13.99 11.69
C PHE A 707 -7.32 14.06 10.44
N ASN A 708 -6.91 13.41 9.34
CA ASN A 708 -7.55 13.53 8.04
C ASN A 708 -7.58 12.17 7.33
N ILE A 709 -7.90 12.17 6.03
CA ILE A 709 -8.06 10.98 5.18
C ILE A 709 -6.75 10.23 4.88
N PHE A 710 -5.58 10.85 5.02
CA PHE A 710 -4.25 10.25 4.83
C PHE A 710 -3.89 9.39 6.04
N ASN A 711 -4.68 8.34 6.25
CA ASN A 711 -4.55 7.37 7.32
C ASN A 711 -4.44 5.96 6.74
N GLY A 712 -3.71 5.09 7.42
CA GLY A 712 -3.26 3.79 6.93
C GLY A 712 -1.74 3.66 7.04
N ASN A 713 -1.25 2.51 7.49
CA ASN A 713 0.13 2.38 7.96
C ASN A 713 1.04 1.44 7.14
N THR A 714 0.62 0.94 5.97
CA THR A 714 1.38 -0.07 5.21
C THR A 714 2.78 0.42 4.84
N ALA A 715 2.91 1.59 4.20
CA ALA A 715 4.23 2.14 3.87
C ALA A 715 5.10 2.43 5.11
N ILE A 716 4.48 2.74 6.25
CA ILE A 716 5.17 3.09 7.49
C ILE A 716 5.79 1.85 8.11
N HIS A 717 4.99 0.81 8.37
CA HIS A 717 5.51 -0.39 9.03
C HIS A 717 6.46 -1.18 8.10
N LEU A 718 6.24 -1.16 6.78
CA LEU A 718 7.19 -1.77 5.82
C LEU A 718 8.51 -1.00 5.77
N SER A 719 8.48 0.33 5.81
CA SER A 719 9.68 1.17 5.90
C SER A 719 10.45 0.92 7.21
N ASN A 720 9.76 0.82 8.36
CA ASN A 720 10.41 0.50 9.62
C ASN A 720 10.97 -0.94 9.62
N GLY A 721 10.25 -1.88 8.99
CA GLY A 721 10.73 -3.23 8.76
C GLY A 721 12.01 -3.26 7.92
N LYS A 722 12.12 -2.42 6.90
CA LYS A 722 13.33 -2.25 6.10
C LYS A 722 14.48 -1.72 6.96
N SER A 723 14.24 -0.73 7.83
CA SER A 723 15.25 -0.28 8.79
C SER A 723 15.70 -1.41 9.71
N ALA A 724 14.78 -2.21 10.24
CA ALA A 724 15.10 -3.37 11.09
C ALA A 724 15.96 -4.39 10.35
N ALA A 725 15.60 -4.72 9.11
CA ALA A 725 16.35 -5.66 8.28
C ALA A 725 17.75 -5.14 7.94
N ILE A 726 17.91 -3.86 7.59
CA ILE A 726 19.22 -3.22 7.37
C ILE A 726 20.09 -3.31 8.65
N CYS A 727 19.54 -2.97 9.82
CA CYS A 727 20.25 -3.12 11.09
C CYS A 727 20.65 -4.58 11.34
N GLY A 728 19.73 -5.52 11.13
CA GLY A 728 19.95 -6.95 11.32
C GLY A 728 21.05 -7.50 10.40
N ASN A 729 21.05 -7.12 9.13
CA ASN A 729 22.05 -7.52 8.16
C ASN A 729 23.45 -6.96 8.48
N PHE A 730 23.52 -5.71 8.95
CA PHE A 730 24.79 -5.08 9.37
C PHE A 730 25.33 -5.68 10.67
N LEU A 731 24.48 -5.78 11.71
CA LEU A 731 24.85 -6.25 13.05
C LEU A 731 24.93 -7.78 13.17
N LYS A 732 24.49 -8.52 12.14
CA LYS A 732 24.30 -9.97 12.15
C LYS A 732 23.32 -10.42 13.25
N ASP A 733 22.27 -9.63 13.43
CA ASP A 733 21.25 -9.82 14.45
C ASP A 733 19.99 -10.47 13.86
N LYS A 734 19.74 -11.72 14.24
CA LYS A 734 18.60 -12.50 13.75
C LYS A 734 17.26 -11.98 14.28
N GLU A 735 17.21 -11.38 15.46
CA GLU A 735 15.97 -10.83 16.02
C GLU A 735 15.49 -9.65 15.17
N LEU A 736 16.41 -8.76 14.79
CA LEU A 736 16.09 -7.62 13.91
C LEU A 736 15.64 -8.08 12.51
N LEU A 737 16.26 -9.13 11.96
CA LEU A 737 15.78 -9.75 10.73
C LEU A 737 14.38 -10.37 10.90
N ASN A 738 14.08 -10.98 12.05
CA ASN A 738 12.73 -11.47 12.31
C ASN A 738 11.71 -10.33 12.43
N ILE A 739 12.10 -9.18 13.00
CA ILE A 739 11.24 -8.00 13.10
C ILE A 739 10.84 -7.47 11.72
N GLY A 740 11.78 -7.38 10.78
CA GLY A 740 11.47 -7.03 9.39
C GLY A 740 10.52 -8.06 8.74
N LEU A 741 10.76 -9.35 8.95
CA LEU A 741 9.98 -10.44 8.36
C LEU A 741 8.53 -10.49 8.90
N GLU A 742 8.35 -10.16 10.18
CA GLU A 742 7.02 -10.02 10.79
C GLU A 742 6.19 -8.91 10.15
N GLN A 743 6.82 -7.89 9.54
CA GLN A 743 6.08 -6.88 8.78
C GLN A 743 5.52 -7.46 7.49
N LEU A 744 6.24 -8.40 6.86
CA LEU A 744 5.76 -9.11 5.70
C LEU A 744 4.58 -10.02 6.08
N TYR A 745 4.70 -10.78 7.17
CA TYR A 745 3.63 -11.64 7.69
C TYR A 745 2.36 -10.87 8.08
N TRP A 746 2.52 -9.70 8.70
CA TRP A 746 1.40 -8.82 9.04
C TRP A 746 0.60 -8.41 7.80
N THR A 747 1.30 -7.99 6.73
CA THR A 747 0.66 -7.56 5.47
C THR A 747 -0.11 -8.70 4.81
N VAL A 748 0.39 -9.93 4.83
CA VAL A 748 -0.28 -11.09 4.19
C VAL A 748 -1.17 -11.88 5.16
N GLY A 749 -1.69 -11.26 6.22
CA GLY A 749 -2.80 -11.81 6.98
C GLY A 749 -2.52 -12.21 8.43
N LYS A 750 -1.27 -12.13 8.92
CA LYS A 750 -0.98 -12.27 10.36
C LYS A 750 -1.34 -10.97 11.09
N ASN A 751 -2.59 -10.57 10.97
CA ASN A 751 -3.19 -9.39 11.57
C ASN A 751 -4.56 -9.77 12.19
N PRO A 752 -5.17 -8.91 13.02
CA PRO A 752 -6.42 -9.23 13.73
C PRO A 752 -7.59 -9.61 12.83
N PHE A 753 -7.53 -9.20 11.57
CA PHE A 753 -8.59 -9.44 10.60
C PHE A 753 -8.35 -10.73 9.82
N GLY A 754 -7.18 -11.37 9.90
CA GLY A 754 -6.85 -12.54 9.10
C GLY A 754 -7.07 -12.30 7.61
N GLN A 755 -6.70 -11.10 7.13
CA GLN A 755 -6.87 -10.65 5.74
C GLN A 755 -5.51 -10.28 5.17
N SER A 756 -5.17 -10.82 4.01
CA SER A 756 -4.08 -10.27 3.22
C SER A 756 -4.44 -8.86 2.73
N LEU A 757 -3.49 -7.94 2.80
CA LEU A 757 -3.59 -6.59 2.25
C LEU A 757 -3.11 -6.54 0.79
N ILE A 758 -2.80 -7.67 0.17
CA ILE A 758 -2.37 -7.74 -1.23
C ILE A 758 -3.44 -8.52 -1.99
N TYR A 759 -4.09 -7.89 -2.96
CA TYR A 759 -5.15 -8.53 -3.72
C TYR A 759 -4.61 -9.71 -4.54
N GLY A 760 -5.21 -10.89 -4.41
CA GLY A 760 -4.77 -12.10 -5.12
C GLY A 760 -3.55 -12.80 -4.51
N GLU A 761 -3.03 -12.34 -3.37
CA GLU A 761 -1.94 -12.98 -2.66
C GLU A 761 -2.38 -13.41 -1.25
N GLY A 762 -2.07 -14.65 -0.87
CA GLY A 762 -2.59 -15.24 0.36
C GLY A 762 -4.11 -15.43 0.32
N HIS A 763 -4.80 -15.13 1.42
CA HIS A 763 -6.23 -15.41 1.59
C HIS A 763 -6.99 -14.24 2.20
N ASN A 764 -8.31 -14.22 1.92
CA ASN A 764 -9.29 -13.30 2.49
C ASN A 764 -8.96 -11.81 2.22
N TYR A 765 -8.33 -11.52 1.08
CA TYR A 765 -8.09 -10.15 0.63
C TYR A 765 -9.40 -9.52 0.13
N PRO A 766 -9.77 -8.31 0.60
CA PRO A 766 -10.96 -7.60 0.13
C PRO A 766 -10.68 -6.77 -1.12
N GLN A 767 -11.75 -6.35 -1.82
CA GLN A 767 -11.61 -5.32 -2.84
C GLN A 767 -11.01 -4.03 -2.27
N LEU A 768 -10.12 -3.39 -3.03
CA LEU A 768 -9.46 -2.12 -2.66
C LEU A 768 -9.98 -0.94 -3.47
N ASN A 769 -9.69 0.28 -3.01
CA ASN A 769 -10.17 1.49 -3.66
C ASN A 769 -9.25 1.84 -4.82
N THR A 770 -9.74 1.54 -6.03
CA THR A 770 -9.06 1.78 -7.31
C THR A 770 -10.05 2.35 -8.31
N PHE A 771 -10.53 3.55 -7.99
CA PHE A 771 -11.65 4.13 -8.72
C PHE A 771 -11.33 4.51 -10.16
N SER A 772 -10.06 4.70 -10.54
CA SER A 772 -9.66 5.02 -11.92
C SER A 772 -9.06 3.83 -12.65
N SER A 773 -8.23 3.03 -11.98
CA SER A 773 -7.48 1.92 -12.61
C SER A 773 -8.21 0.56 -12.57
N GLY A 774 -9.23 0.43 -11.70
CA GLY A 774 -9.99 -0.80 -11.44
C GLY A 774 -9.16 -1.89 -10.77
N GLU A 775 -9.79 -2.94 -10.24
CA GLU A 775 -9.12 -3.98 -9.45
C GLU A 775 -7.97 -4.66 -10.22
N MET A 776 -6.83 -4.88 -9.56
CA MET A 776 -5.61 -5.46 -10.14
C MET A 776 -5.02 -6.54 -9.23
N THR A 777 -4.60 -7.68 -9.79
CA THR A 777 -3.84 -8.67 -9.02
C THR A 777 -2.51 -8.05 -8.54
N GLY A 778 -2.26 -8.17 -7.22
CA GLY A 778 -1.10 -7.64 -6.52
C GLY A 778 -1.21 -6.21 -6.02
N GLU A 779 -2.36 -5.55 -6.16
CA GLU A 779 -2.54 -4.20 -5.65
C GLU A 779 -2.50 -4.15 -4.12
N MET A 780 -1.93 -3.06 -3.60
CA MET A 780 -1.67 -2.86 -2.17
C MET A 780 -2.24 -1.52 -1.70
N PRO A 781 -2.91 -1.44 -0.54
CA PRO A 781 -3.52 -0.23 -0.05
C PRO A 781 -2.53 0.66 0.71
N VAL A 782 -2.97 1.86 1.07
CA VAL A 782 -2.30 2.71 2.08
C VAL A 782 -2.23 2.01 3.46
N GLY A 783 -3.25 1.26 3.85
CA GLY A 783 -3.16 0.27 4.94
C GLY A 783 -4.15 0.43 6.09
N ILE A 784 -3.94 -0.40 7.13
CA ILE A 784 -4.82 -0.45 8.31
C ILE A 784 -4.74 0.87 9.09
N ARG A 785 -5.90 1.39 9.48
CA ARG A 785 -6.04 2.63 10.28
C ARG A 785 -6.51 2.34 11.71
N THR A 786 -6.66 3.39 12.51
CA THR A 786 -7.26 3.29 13.85
C THR A 786 -8.78 3.45 13.82
N LEU A 787 -9.44 2.90 14.85
CA LEU A 787 -10.84 3.23 15.13
C LEU A 787 -10.93 4.61 15.80
N GLY A 788 -11.22 5.65 15.03
CA GLY A 788 -11.29 7.02 15.55
C GLY A 788 -9.99 7.43 16.25
N ASN A 789 -10.12 7.96 17.47
CA ASN A 789 -8.98 8.42 18.27
C ASN A 789 -8.31 7.32 19.11
N ASP A 790 -8.79 6.07 19.04
CA ASP A 790 -8.23 4.96 19.82
C ASP A 790 -6.94 4.40 19.19
N ASP A 791 -6.09 3.75 19.99
CA ASP A 791 -4.89 3.06 19.52
C ASP A 791 -5.18 1.58 19.14
N VAL A 792 -6.24 1.40 18.35
CA VAL A 792 -6.87 0.10 18.04
C VAL A 792 -7.06 -0.04 16.53
N PRO A 793 -6.67 -1.16 15.90
CA PRO A 793 -6.77 -1.35 14.46
C PRO A 793 -8.23 -1.38 14.00
N TYR A 794 -8.45 -0.87 12.80
CA TYR A 794 -9.75 -0.77 12.13
C TYR A 794 -9.60 -0.99 10.62
N TRP A 795 -10.28 -2.02 10.11
CA TRP A 795 -10.23 -2.46 8.72
C TRP A 795 -11.59 -3.04 8.29
N PRO A 796 -12.59 -2.18 8.04
CA PRO A 796 -13.93 -2.62 7.63
C PRO A 796 -13.98 -3.03 6.14
N GLN A 797 -15.09 -3.65 5.70
CA GLN A 797 -15.34 -3.88 4.27
C GLN A 797 -15.38 -2.54 3.50
N THR A 798 -16.01 -1.52 4.10
CA THR A 798 -16.15 -0.16 3.56
C THR A 798 -14.88 0.35 2.90
N ASN A 799 -14.95 0.67 1.62
CA ASN A 799 -13.79 0.92 0.78
C ASN A 799 -13.76 2.39 0.36
N ASN A 800 -12.81 3.17 0.88
CA ASN A 800 -12.71 4.60 0.60
C ASN A 800 -11.26 5.08 0.63
N ALA A 801 -11.06 6.27 0.07
CA ALA A 801 -9.77 6.95 0.09
C ALA A 801 -9.55 7.62 1.47
N CYS A 802 -8.33 7.63 2.01
CA CYS A 802 -7.11 7.10 1.39
C CYS A 802 -6.71 5.72 1.94
N TYR A 803 -7.22 5.25 3.08
CA TYR A 803 -6.66 4.06 3.75
C TYR A 803 -6.76 2.73 2.98
N LYS A 804 -7.82 2.54 2.20
CA LYS A 804 -7.95 1.39 1.28
C LYS A 804 -7.62 1.72 -0.16
N GLU A 805 -7.25 2.96 -0.44
CA GLU A 805 -6.79 3.35 -1.76
C GLU A 805 -5.51 2.59 -2.11
N VAL A 806 -5.46 2.03 -3.31
CA VAL A 806 -4.25 1.37 -3.80
C VAL A 806 -3.14 2.40 -3.95
N TRP A 807 -1.90 2.01 -3.68
CA TRP A 807 -0.79 2.96 -3.66
C TRP A 807 0.54 2.31 -4.06
N ILE A 808 1.20 2.84 -5.10
CA ILE A 808 2.46 2.27 -5.60
C ILE A 808 3.59 2.37 -4.59
N THR A 809 3.53 3.33 -3.65
CA THR A 809 4.49 3.42 -2.55
C THR A 809 4.45 2.20 -1.65
N SER A 810 3.26 1.71 -1.30
CA SER A 810 3.11 0.48 -0.51
C SER A 810 3.74 -0.71 -1.23
N ALA A 811 3.53 -0.82 -2.55
CA ALA A 811 4.15 -1.82 -3.41
C ALA A 811 5.69 -1.70 -3.44
N GLY A 812 6.23 -0.48 -3.61
CA GLY A 812 7.67 -0.24 -3.55
C GLY A 812 8.28 -0.61 -2.19
N LYS A 813 7.64 -0.25 -1.07
CA LYS A 813 8.12 -0.63 0.28
C LYS A 813 8.09 -2.14 0.51
N TRP A 814 7.10 -2.83 -0.05
CA TRP A 814 7.01 -4.29 -0.02
C TRP A 814 8.20 -4.94 -0.73
N LEU A 815 8.46 -4.53 -1.98
CA LEU A 815 9.59 -5.04 -2.78
C LEU A 815 10.95 -4.72 -2.13
N SER A 816 11.12 -3.49 -1.64
CA SER A 816 12.35 -3.06 -0.96
C SER A 816 12.64 -3.87 0.30
N LEU A 817 11.61 -4.20 1.10
CA LEU A 817 11.78 -5.03 2.29
C LEU A 817 12.07 -6.50 1.94
N ILE A 818 11.38 -7.07 0.93
CA ILE A 818 11.67 -8.43 0.47
C ILE A 818 13.12 -8.58 0.02
N ALA A 819 13.70 -7.55 -0.61
CA ALA A 819 15.08 -7.61 -1.09
C ALA A 819 16.14 -7.89 0.00
N GLU A 820 15.78 -7.74 1.28
CA GLU A 820 16.66 -8.03 2.42
C GLU A 820 16.73 -9.53 2.81
N TYR A 821 15.82 -10.37 2.30
CA TYR A 821 15.70 -11.81 2.62
C TYR A 821 15.96 -12.65 1.39
#